data_AF-A0A4D6HC44-F1
#
_entry.id   AF-A0A4D6HC44-F1
#
_cell.length_a   1.000
_cell.length_b   1.000
_cell.length_c   1.000
_cell.angle_alpha   90.00
_cell.angle_beta   90.00
_cell.angle_gamma   90.00
#
_symmetry.space_group_name_H-M   'P 1'
#
loop_
_entity.id
_entity.type
_entity.pdbx_description
1 polymer ?
#
loop_
_entity_poly.entity_id
_entity_poly.type
_entity_poly.pdbx_seq_one_letter_code
_entity_poly.pdbx_strand_id
1 'polypeptide(L)'
;MSEDSSQQLPPSAVVSGGEDTFWTHGDKHGFATLNGHDQTPIWFTLTEGAMTEVRYPRIDMMNNRTVEFVIADPDDGYAVRTYHQYQDQEPRVNRETEQLNEDALLYRQRLSPTDDGRDWELTVEYAIHPDYDAVLLDVDFEADAAYDLYVMSELMLSNCGRHDIANRRPREDGTVALTGYHTGDTWDDHVVVERTEVEVGDEPIGTGDVTSEGRGDEADSPERTPAEEEDDEPIGSGDVTSVGVVDQTESGEDEEPTTTYEEDPYHIAAALTSREGFSWGSVDISGGRVYRSLLEDGDPEHTYERATDKVVIFGRLGEKTESLSDTVALGFAEGEGDETAGEEPTAATADEPGESTATTTPESTDDDADSETSGEADPGEYADPGEDPGEFDALAAAESALEDDFETVQARFARTWESYVETLDIPESVADEDDLRAQYKTAVMTVKAADSKAYPGAGIASPSVPWGDKVQADEPADYGYSYVWARDLYGSFTAFEAMGDVDAAIDATEYIYEYQQRETGFLPQNTFIDGRTRWGGEQMDEIAFPAVMAYQLKERHGYGVEEASYDYENIAKSAEYVAANGPRTQQERWEEEGGYSPSTTAAEISGLVAAADMAVEAGERADAIAFLGIADYWQENVETWMATETGAGGHENTPYYFRISDDARPDEHTMRTHNNAGGTFDEREVIDGGFLELVRLGVKPHDDPVVQNSLVEYDDTIMVETPNGPGWYRYSGDGYGEKDGSEWFRAGVPWATDMRGQGRLWPIFTGERGEYELLRGEDQDFDPNHLLETLARFATGSRAMPEQVWDHADDNAYGWEFGEGTSAATPLCWTNAQYIRLAHSIDAGEPVEMPQVVRDRYVDGVVSERPSLTAEIPDTARGGSLTVTGNTDADEVVVKTRTETVHEPVSESTFEIDVTVQGEDRVIVAAATDDPAFEAGIAVEYVTVTYQRRPATATDETGADASAGDDAVPTATDAESVDEDEEGVSS
;
A
#
# COMPACT_ATOMS: atom_id res chain seq x y z
N MET A 1 -31.27 12.33 -25.45
CA MET A 1 -30.73 13.68 -25.71
C MET A 1 -31.37 14.26 -26.98
N SER A 2 -32.14 15.34 -26.85
CA SER A 2 -32.82 16.04 -27.97
C SER A 2 -31.92 17.09 -28.64
N GLU A 3 -32.16 17.35 -29.92
CA GLU A 3 -31.43 18.22 -30.86
C GLU A 3 -31.36 19.73 -30.50
N ASP A 4 -31.05 20.10 -29.25
CA ASP A 4 -30.89 21.52 -28.81
C ASP A 4 -29.56 21.80 -28.07
N SER A 5 -28.48 21.10 -28.45
CA SER A 5 -27.13 21.28 -27.90
C SER A 5 -26.19 22.15 -28.77
N SER A 6 -26.75 22.91 -29.74
CA SER A 6 -25.98 23.64 -30.75
C SER A 6 -25.74 25.13 -30.45
N GLN A 7 -25.96 25.62 -29.22
CA GLN A 7 -25.62 27.00 -28.86
C GLN A 7 -24.23 27.07 -28.21
N GLN A 8 -23.32 27.77 -28.89
CA GLN A 8 -21.98 28.10 -28.39
C GLN A 8 -22.09 28.99 -27.16
N LEU A 9 -21.52 28.55 -26.03
CA LEU A 9 -21.37 29.39 -24.84
C LEU A 9 -20.28 30.44 -25.09
N PRO A 10 -20.41 31.67 -24.55
CA PRO A 10 -19.37 32.68 -24.66
C PRO A 10 -18.10 32.24 -23.90
N PRO A 11 -16.91 32.78 -24.24
CA PRO A 11 -15.67 32.45 -23.54
C PRO A 11 -15.69 32.72 -22.03
N SER A 12 -16.51 33.68 -21.59
CA SER A 12 -16.73 34.00 -20.17
C SER A 12 -17.69 33.04 -19.45
N ALA A 13 -18.22 32.02 -20.13
CA ALA A 13 -19.04 31.01 -19.49
C ALA A 13 -18.18 30.10 -18.63
N VAL A 14 -18.71 29.74 -17.46
CA VAL A 14 -18.14 28.69 -16.61
C VAL A 14 -18.65 27.35 -17.14
N VAL A 15 -17.73 26.45 -17.50
CA VAL A 15 -18.05 25.05 -17.82
C VAL A 15 -17.86 24.20 -16.58
N SER A 16 -18.75 23.22 -16.37
CA SER A 16 -18.81 22.46 -15.12
C SER A 16 -19.27 21.03 -15.35
N GLY A 17 -18.88 20.12 -14.45
CA GLY A 17 -19.10 18.69 -14.53
C GLY A 17 -17.93 17.97 -15.19
N GLY A 18 -18.24 16.93 -15.95
CA GLY A 18 -17.28 16.19 -16.77
C GLY A 18 -17.70 14.74 -16.94
N GLU A 19 -17.10 14.05 -17.90
CA GLU A 19 -17.22 12.59 -18.00
C GLU A 19 -16.51 11.90 -16.83
N ASP A 20 -16.90 10.67 -16.52
CA ASP A 20 -16.24 9.88 -15.48
C ASP A 20 -14.79 9.59 -15.87
N THR A 21 -13.90 9.80 -14.91
CA THR A 21 -12.47 9.61 -15.08
C THR A 21 -11.97 8.44 -14.26
N PHE A 22 -10.87 7.85 -14.73
CA PHE A 22 -10.22 6.69 -14.13
C PHE A 22 -8.73 6.97 -14.01
N TRP A 23 -8.07 6.42 -13.00
CA TRP A 23 -6.61 6.52 -12.87
C TRP A 23 -5.88 5.93 -14.08
N THR A 24 -4.58 6.15 -14.18
CA THR A 24 -3.79 5.59 -15.29
C THR A 24 -3.33 4.16 -14.97
N HIS A 25 -2.80 3.47 -15.98
CA HIS A 25 -2.42 2.05 -15.86
C HIS A 25 -1.33 1.88 -14.78
N GLY A 26 -1.33 0.72 -14.10
CA GLY A 26 -0.31 0.40 -13.10
C GLY A 26 1.09 0.22 -13.69
N ASP A 27 1.17 -0.03 -15.00
CA ASP A 27 2.43 -0.17 -15.75
C ASP A 27 3.14 1.20 -15.90
N LYS A 28 4.09 1.47 -15.00
CA LYS A 28 4.92 2.67 -15.03
C LYS A 28 6.31 2.36 -15.58
N HIS A 29 6.76 3.24 -16.46
CA HIS A 29 8.09 3.25 -17.06
C HIS A 29 9.03 4.24 -16.37
N GLY A 30 8.58 4.94 -15.34
CA GLY A 30 9.45 5.83 -14.58
C GLY A 30 8.81 6.23 -13.28
N PHE A 31 9.65 6.39 -12.27
CA PHE A 31 9.30 6.97 -10.98
C PHE A 31 10.44 7.91 -10.59
N ALA A 32 10.11 9.14 -10.22
CA ALA A 32 11.09 10.18 -10.00
C ALA A 32 10.71 11.08 -8.83
N THR A 33 11.73 11.43 -8.04
CA THR A 33 11.71 12.44 -6.99
C THR A 33 13.13 12.95 -6.78
N LEU A 34 13.30 14.11 -6.14
CA LEU A 34 14.60 14.50 -5.58
C LEU A 34 14.90 13.65 -4.35
N ASN A 35 16.15 13.19 -4.21
CA ASN A 35 16.55 12.41 -3.05
C ASN A 35 16.82 13.29 -1.82
N GLY A 36 16.25 12.91 -0.67
CA GLY A 36 16.40 13.59 0.62
C GLY A 36 15.09 14.16 1.16
N HIS A 37 14.89 14.06 2.49
CA HIS A 37 13.67 14.50 3.16
C HIS A 37 13.49 16.03 3.22
N ASP A 38 14.59 16.78 3.07
CA ASP A 38 14.59 18.26 3.07
C ASP A 38 14.41 18.87 1.66
N GLN A 39 14.28 18.04 0.63
CA GLN A 39 14.10 18.48 -0.75
C GLN A 39 12.63 18.79 -1.07
N THR A 40 12.40 19.53 -2.17
CA THR A 40 11.07 19.77 -2.75
C THR A 40 10.25 18.47 -2.78
N PRO A 41 9.05 18.44 -2.16
CA PRO A 41 8.30 17.22 -1.93
C PRO A 41 7.37 16.90 -3.11
N ILE A 42 7.99 16.72 -4.28
CA ILE A 42 7.29 16.32 -5.50
C ILE A 42 7.75 14.92 -5.91
N TRP A 43 6.80 14.10 -6.34
CA TRP A 43 7.04 12.84 -7.03
C TRP A 43 6.22 12.81 -8.30
N PHE A 44 6.67 12.07 -9.31
CA PHE A 44 5.83 11.76 -10.45
C PHE A 44 6.14 10.36 -10.98
N THR A 45 5.17 9.80 -11.69
CA THR A 45 5.36 8.58 -12.47
C THR A 45 5.27 8.87 -13.96
N LEU A 46 5.80 7.96 -14.78
CA LEU A 46 5.68 8.01 -16.23
C LEU A 46 4.99 6.73 -16.69
N THR A 47 3.94 6.87 -17.49
CA THR A 47 3.47 5.79 -18.38
C THR A 47 4.07 6.03 -19.76
N GLU A 48 3.91 5.11 -20.71
CA GLU A 48 4.33 5.42 -22.08
C GLU A 48 3.56 6.63 -22.64
N GLY A 49 4.26 7.75 -22.84
CA GLY A 49 3.76 8.95 -23.51
C GLY A 49 3.07 10.00 -22.62
N ALA A 50 3.10 9.84 -21.30
CA ALA A 50 2.64 10.88 -20.36
C ALA A 50 3.36 10.82 -19.02
N MET A 51 3.48 11.98 -18.37
CA MET A 51 3.73 12.06 -16.94
C MET A 51 2.39 11.91 -16.20
N THR A 52 2.35 11.07 -15.17
CA THR A 52 1.10 10.65 -14.50
C THR A 52 1.25 10.70 -12.99
N GLU A 53 0.13 10.88 -12.29
CA GLU A 53 0.04 10.89 -10.81
C GLU A 53 1.15 11.72 -10.16
N VAL A 54 1.29 12.98 -10.57
CA VAL A 54 2.20 13.92 -9.91
C VAL A 54 1.70 14.13 -8.49
N ARG A 55 2.59 14.01 -7.51
CA ARG A 55 2.28 14.03 -6.09
C ARG A 55 2.94 15.21 -5.40
N TYR A 56 2.19 15.85 -4.50
CA TYR A 56 2.62 17.02 -3.74
C TYR A 56 1.64 17.34 -2.60
N PRO A 57 2.10 17.79 -1.41
CA PRO A 57 3.46 17.70 -0.90
C PRO A 57 3.73 16.31 -0.28
N ARG A 58 2.82 15.36 -0.42
CA ARG A 58 2.93 14.02 0.15
C ARG A 58 2.93 12.96 -0.95
N ILE A 59 3.66 11.89 -0.74
CA ILE A 59 3.77 10.78 -1.71
C ILE A 59 2.44 10.02 -1.89
N ASP A 60 1.55 10.08 -0.90
CA ASP A 60 0.21 9.49 -0.93
C ASP A 60 -0.86 10.42 -1.52
N MET A 61 -0.49 11.62 -1.99
CA MET A 61 -1.41 12.61 -2.54
C MET A 61 -1.10 12.96 -3.98
N MET A 62 -1.88 12.38 -4.90
CA MET A 62 -1.85 12.61 -6.34
C MET A 62 -2.67 13.85 -6.70
N ASN A 63 -2.15 14.66 -7.61
CA ASN A 63 -2.71 15.96 -8.00
C ASN A 63 -2.97 16.09 -9.52
N ASN A 64 -2.51 15.12 -10.30
CA ASN A 64 -2.70 15.07 -11.74
C ASN A 64 -3.00 13.65 -12.16
N ARG A 65 -3.96 13.45 -13.06
CA ARG A 65 -4.11 12.18 -13.75
C ARG A 65 -3.02 12.03 -14.81
N THR A 66 -2.91 13.03 -15.69
CA THR A 66 -1.95 13.04 -16.80
C THR A 66 -1.45 14.45 -17.09
N VAL A 67 -0.20 14.55 -17.52
CA VAL A 67 0.37 15.67 -18.26
C VAL A 67 0.93 15.09 -19.56
N GLU A 68 0.33 15.47 -20.68
CA GLU A 68 0.59 14.88 -21.98
C GLU A 68 0.52 15.91 -23.11
N PHE A 69 0.75 15.48 -24.35
CA PHE A 69 0.78 16.36 -25.51
C PHE A 69 -0.25 15.95 -26.57
N VAL A 70 -0.73 16.94 -27.33
CA VAL A 70 -1.54 16.73 -28.53
C VAL A 70 -0.81 17.33 -29.72
N ILE A 71 -0.61 16.51 -30.76
CA ILE A 71 0.00 16.91 -32.04
C ILE A 71 -1.13 16.98 -33.07
N ALA A 72 -1.34 18.16 -33.65
CA ALA A 72 -2.40 18.39 -34.62
C ALA A 72 -1.87 18.95 -35.95
N ASP A 73 -2.38 18.44 -37.08
CA ASP A 73 -2.18 19.05 -38.40
C ASP A 73 -3.37 19.97 -38.71
N PRO A 74 -3.17 21.30 -38.68
CA PRO A 74 -4.27 22.25 -38.87
C PRO A 74 -4.78 22.31 -40.31
N ASP A 75 -4.15 21.64 -41.27
CA ASP A 75 -4.52 21.69 -42.68
C ASP A 75 -5.37 20.48 -43.13
N ASP A 76 -5.36 19.35 -42.38
CA ASP A 76 -6.09 18.14 -42.77
C ASP A 76 -6.86 17.42 -41.66
N GLY A 77 -6.90 17.98 -40.45
CA GLY A 77 -7.73 17.49 -39.34
C GLY A 77 -7.15 16.26 -38.64
N TYR A 78 -5.84 16.02 -38.80
CA TYR A 78 -5.14 15.04 -37.99
C TYR A 78 -4.93 15.57 -36.59
N ALA A 79 -5.28 14.76 -35.59
CA ALA A 79 -4.92 14.97 -34.20
C ALA A 79 -4.53 13.62 -33.58
N VAL A 80 -3.55 13.66 -32.69
CA VAL A 80 -3.16 12.50 -31.88
C VAL A 80 -2.67 12.96 -30.52
N ARG A 81 -3.10 12.27 -29.47
CA ARG A 81 -2.62 12.46 -28.10
C ARG A 81 -1.47 11.49 -27.80
N THR A 82 -0.55 11.90 -26.94
CA THR A 82 0.62 11.07 -26.63
C THR A 82 0.31 9.97 -25.62
N TYR A 83 -0.59 10.17 -24.66
CA TYR A 83 -0.97 9.13 -23.70
C TYR A 83 -1.72 7.97 -24.38
N HIS A 84 -1.38 6.72 -24.06
CA HIS A 84 -2.14 5.56 -24.51
C HIS A 84 -3.29 5.25 -23.55
N GLN A 85 -4.41 5.94 -23.70
CA GLN A 85 -5.54 5.79 -22.75
C GLN A 85 -6.20 4.39 -22.76
N TYR A 86 -6.22 3.73 -23.92
CA TYR A 86 -6.97 2.49 -24.13
C TYR A 86 -6.08 1.41 -24.76
N GLN A 87 -5.62 0.46 -23.95
CA GLN A 87 -4.76 -0.65 -24.39
C GLN A 87 -5.40 -1.59 -25.43
N ASP A 88 -6.73 -1.60 -25.54
CA ASP A 88 -7.44 -2.40 -26.54
C ASP A 88 -7.52 -1.74 -27.93
N GLN A 89 -6.94 -0.53 -28.09
CA GLN A 89 -6.88 0.21 -29.35
C GLN A 89 -5.48 0.17 -29.96
N GLU A 90 -5.41 0.08 -31.30
CA GLU A 90 -4.12 0.14 -32.02
C GLU A 90 -3.42 1.48 -31.73
N PRO A 91 -2.16 1.46 -31.26
CA PRO A 91 -1.44 2.68 -30.92
C PRO A 91 -1.13 3.49 -32.19
N ARG A 92 -1.47 4.78 -32.13
CA ARG A 92 -1.18 5.77 -33.19
C ARG A 92 0.17 6.48 -33.04
N VAL A 93 0.87 6.18 -31.94
CA VAL A 93 2.15 6.76 -31.55
C VAL A 93 3.04 5.63 -31.03
N ASN A 94 4.28 5.55 -31.52
CA ASN A 94 5.34 4.77 -30.92
C ASN A 94 5.92 5.55 -29.73
N ARG A 95 6.20 4.85 -28.64
CA ARG A 95 6.60 5.46 -27.38
C ARG A 95 7.82 4.74 -26.84
N GLU A 96 8.82 5.52 -26.45
CA GLU A 96 10.03 5.01 -25.84
C GLU A 96 10.33 5.86 -24.60
N THR A 97 10.50 5.20 -23.44
CA THR A 97 10.97 5.85 -22.21
C THR A 97 12.38 5.34 -21.90
N GLU A 98 13.33 6.26 -21.74
CA GLU A 98 14.72 5.97 -21.44
C GLU A 98 15.12 6.66 -20.13
N GLN A 99 15.76 5.93 -19.23
CA GLN A 99 16.45 6.53 -18.08
C GLN A 99 17.82 7.05 -18.53
N LEU A 100 18.03 8.36 -18.43
CA LEU A 100 19.18 9.08 -19.01
C LEU A 100 20.49 8.93 -18.23
N ASN A 101 20.41 8.59 -16.95
CA ASN A 101 21.55 8.49 -16.06
C ASN A 101 21.42 7.23 -15.18
N GLU A 102 22.46 6.40 -15.13
CA GLU A 102 22.46 5.23 -14.24
C GLU A 102 22.50 5.62 -12.75
N ASP A 103 22.94 6.84 -12.44
CA ASP A 103 23.11 7.38 -11.08
C ASP A 103 22.01 8.39 -10.69
N ALA A 104 20.96 8.55 -11.49
CA ALA A 104 19.82 9.40 -11.16
C ALA A 104 18.51 8.95 -11.81
N LEU A 105 17.38 9.22 -11.16
CA LEU A 105 16.03 9.00 -11.70
C LEU A 105 15.62 10.10 -12.69
N LEU A 106 16.42 10.26 -13.75
CA LEU A 106 16.16 11.17 -14.86
C LEU A 106 15.69 10.39 -16.09
N TYR A 107 14.63 10.88 -16.72
CA TYR A 107 13.99 10.18 -17.83
C TYR A 107 13.79 11.07 -19.04
N ARG A 108 13.73 10.43 -20.21
CA ARG A 108 13.34 11.02 -21.48
C ARG A 108 12.28 10.16 -22.13
N GLN A 109 11.25 10.80 -22.68
CA GLN A 109 10.31 10.16 -23.58
C GLN A 109 10.57 10.61 -25.02
N ARG A 110 10.63 9.66 -25.95
CA ARG A 110 10.65 9.91 -27.40
C ARG A 110 9.38 9.33 -28.03
N LEU A 111 8.69 10.16 -28.78
CA LEU A 111 7.36 9.88 -29.31
C LEU A 111 7.36 10.16 -30.81
N SER A 112 6.82 9.23 -31.59
CA SER A 112 6.74 9.35 -33.06
C SER A 112 5.46 8.72 -33.60
N PRO A 113 4.91 9.15 -34.75
CA PRO A 113 3.65 8.63 -35.25
C PRO A 113 3.82 7.22 -35.82
N THR A 114 2.80 6.36 -35.64
CA THR A 114 2.66 5.12 -36.42
C THR A 114 1.80 5.32 -37.68
N ASP A 115 1.07 6.42 -37.75
CA ASP A 115 0.18 6.75 -38.87
C ASP A 115 0.95 6.99 -40.18
N ASP A 116 0.54 6.31 -41.25
CA ASP A 116 1.16 6.43 -42.57
C ASP A 116 1.23 7.89 -43.07
N GLY A 117 2.43 8.33 -43.45
CA GLY A 117 2.65 9.64 -44.07
C GLY A 117 2.80 10.80 -43.07
N ARG A 118 2.83 10.50 -41.77
CA ARG A 118 3.25 11.43 -40.71
C ARG A 118 4.74 11.21 -40.40
N ASP A 119 5.45 12.29 -40.15
CA ASP A 119 6.87 12.27 -39.82
C ASP A 119 7.15 13.45 -38.86
N TRP A 120 7.09 13.13 -37.58
CA TRP A 120 7.39 14.03 -36.47
C TRP A 120 8.01 13.22 -35.33
N GLU A 121 8.85 13.89 -34.53
CA GLU A 121 9.42 13.37 -33.30
C GLU A 121 9.22 14.41 -32.20
N LEU A 122 8.68 13.97 -31.07
CA LEU A 122 8.56 14.74 -29.84
C LEU A 122 9.46 14.10 -28.79
N THR A 123 10.40 14.87 -28.25
CA THR A 123 11.26 14.48 -27.14
C THR A 123 10.89 15.32 -25.92
N VAL A 124 10.70 14.66 -24.78
CA VAL A 124 10.40 15.32 -23.50
C VAL A 124 11.36 14.81 -22.42
N GLU A 125 12.05 15.73 -21.74
CA GLU A 125 12.85 15.44 -20.55
C GLU A 125 12.26 16.09 -19.31
N TYR A 126 12.45 15.47 -18.15
CA TYR A 126 11.81 15.90 -16.91
C TYR A 126 12.85 16.24 -15.84
N ALA A 127 12.61 17.29 -15.07
CA ALA A 127 13.39 17.61 -13.88
C ALA A 127 12.53 18.32 -12.83
N ILE A 128 12.58 17.87 -11.59
CA ILE A 128 12.00 18.59 -10.44
C ILE A 128 12.96 19.69 -10.02
N HIS A 129 12.44 20.90 -9.79
CA HIS A 129 13.23 22.03 -9.34
C HIS A 129 13.62 21.87 -7.85
N PRO A 130 14.89 21.96 -7.45
CA PRO A 130 15.28 21.74 -6.04
C PRO A 130 14.90 22.84 -5.06
N ASP A 131 14.61 24.06 -5.53
CA ASP A 131 14.28 25.21 -4.67
C ASP A 131 12.83 25.72 -4.81
N TYR A 132 12.06 25.17 -5.75
CA TYR A 132 10.70 25.63 -6.05
C TYR A 132 9.83 24.40 -6.24
N ASP A 133 8.59 24.45 -5.76
CA ASP A 133 7.61 23.37 -5.89
C ASP A 133 7.10 23.29 -7.34
N ALA A 134 7.96 22.85 -8.24
CA ALA A 134 7.67 22.76 -9.66
C ALA A 134 8.42 21.62 -10.36
N VAL A 135 7.75 21.02 -11.34
CA VAL A 135 8.35 20.10 -12.32
C VAL A 135 8.55 20.85 -13.63
N LEU A 136 9.75 20.75 -14.20
CA LEU A 136 10.07 21.25 -15.52
C LEU A 136 10.04 20.11 -16.54
N LEU A 137 9.44 20.39 -17.70
CA LEU A 137 9.42 19.53 -18.88
C LEU A 137 10.13 20.27 -20.01
N ASP A 138 11.28 19.77 -20.45
CA ASP A 138 11.99 20.28 -21.62
C ASP A 138 11.44 19.60 -22.87
N VAL A 139 10.89 20.39 -23.79
CA VAL A 139 10.08 19.91 -24.92
C VAL A 139 10.78 20.28 -26.22
N ASP A 140 11.28 19.28 -26.92
CA ASP A 140 11.84 19.40 -28.27
C ASP A 140 10.94 18.68 -29.27
N PHE A 141 10.57 19.37 -30.35
CA PHE A 141 9.77 18.83 -31.44
C PHE A 141 10.44 19.09 -32.78
N GLU A 142 10.48 18.07 -33.63
CA GLU A 142 10.97 18.16 -35.01
C GLU A 142 10.00 17.45 -35.96
N ALA A 143 9.74 18.04 -37.12
CA ALA A 143 8.84 17.45 -38.12
C ALA A 143 9.16 17.90 -39.55
N ASP A 144 8.77 17.07 -40.53
CA ASP A 144 8.88 17.39 -41.97
C ASP A 144 7.72 18.27 -42.48
N ALA A 145 6.68 18.45 -41.66
CA ALA A 145 5.51 19.27 -41.92
C ALA A 145 5.20 20.17 -40.71
N ALA A 146 4.36 21.19 -40.91
CA ALA A 146 3.98 22.13 -39.87
C ALA A 146 2.82 21.56 -39.03
N TYR A 147 3.01 21.46 -37.72
CA TYR A 147 2.01 21.01 -36.76
C TYR A 147 1.71 22.08 -35.71
N ASP A 148 0.53 21.99 -35.09
CA ASP A 148 0.21 22.65 -33.84
C ASP A 148 0.52 21.67 -32.69
N LEU A 149 1.20 22.16 -31.65
CA LEU A 149 1.57 21.36 -30.48
C LEU A 149 0.93 21.97 -29.22
N TYR A 150 0.25 21.11 -28.45
CA TYR A 150 -0.41 21.47 -27.21
C TYR A 150 0.12 20.61 -26.07
N VAL A 151 0.26 21.21 -24.89
CA VAL A 151 0.34 20.49 -23.62
C VAL A 151 -1.04 20.49 -22.97
N MET A 152 -1.42 19.35 -22.42
CA MET A 152 -2.67 19.12 -21.71
C MET A 152 -2.37 18.56 -20.32
N SER A 153 -3.04 19.06 -19.29
CA SER A 153 -3.01 18.48 -17.95
C SER A 153 -4.43 18.26 -17.46
N GLU A 154 -4.75 17.01 -17.12
CA GLU A 154 -5.98 16.65 -16.42
C GLU A 154 -5.68 16.70 -14.91
N LEU A 155 -6.30 17.66 -14.22
CA LEU A 155 -6.11 17.85 -12.78
C LEU A 155 -6.96 16.85 -11.99
N MET A 156 -6.41 16.41 -10.87
CA MET A 156 -7.04 15.53 -9.88
C MET A 156 -6.56 15.97 -8.50
N LEU A 157 -6.75 17.24 -8.15
CA LEU A 157 -6.10 17.82 -6.97
C LEU A 157 -6.61 17.15 -5.69
N SER A 158 -5.71 16.87 -4.76
CA SER A 158 -6.02 16.21 -3.48
C SER A 158 -6.68 14.82 -3.65
N ASN A 159 -6.13 13.97 -4.53
CA ASN A 159 -6.64 12.63 -4.84
C ASN A 159 -8.07 12.59 -5.41
N CYS A 160 -8.60 13.70 -5.92
CA CYS A 160 -10.00 13.80 -6.31
C CYS A 160 -10.15 14.49 -7.66
N GLY A 161 -10.96 13.90 -8.55
CA GLY A 161 -11.29 14.52 -9.83
C GLY A 161 -12.41 15.54 -9.76
N ARG A 162 -13.14 15.65 -8.65
CA ARG A 162 -14.21 16.63 -8.46
C ARG A 162 -13.75 17.82 -7.65
N HIS A 163 -14.57 18.86 -7.67
CA HIS A 163 -14.35 20.09 -6.88
C HIS A 163 -13.09 20.90 -7.23
N ASP A 164 -12.43 20.61 -8.35
CA ASP A 164 -11.35 21.43 -8.87
C ASP A 164 -11.90 22.65 -9.61
N ILE A 165 -11.17 23.75 -9.57
CA ILE A 165 -11.48 24.97 -10.31
C ILE A 165 -10.27 25.35 -11.13
N ALA A 166 -10.41 25.38 -12.46
CA ALA A 166 -9.37 25.82 -13.37
C ALA A 166 -9.68 27.20 -13.96
N ASN A 167 -8.65 28.04 -14.07
CA ASN A 167 -8.74 29.39 -14.60
C ASN A 167 -7.71 29.66 -15.70
N ARG A 168 -8.16 30.36 -16.74
CA ARG A 168 -7.30 30.90 -17.79
C ARG A 168 -6.79 32.29 -17.38
N ARG A 169 -5.48 32.49 -17.33
CA ARG A 169 -4.83 33.72 -16.89
C ARG A 169 -4.09 34.41 -18.05
N PRO A 170 -4.76 35.26 -18.85
CA PRO A 170 -4.09 36.05 -19.88
C PRO A 170 -3.14 37.09 -19.29
N ARG A 171 -1.95 37.24 -19.88
CA ARG A 171 -0.90 38.19 -19.50
C ARG A 171 -0.88 39.42 -20.42
N GLU A 172 -0.25 40.51 -19.96
CA GLU A 172 -0.14 41.76 -20.72
C GLU A 172 0.66 41.63 -22.02
N ASP A 173 1.59 40.66 -22.08
CA ASP A 173 2.39 40.35 -23.26
C ASP A 173 1.64 39.56 -24.34
N GLY A 174 0.39 39.17 -24.07
CA GLY A 174 -0.47 38.41 -24.96
C GLY A 174 -0.37 36.89 -24.80
N THR A 175 0.48 36.39 -23.89
CA THR A 175 0.56 34.97 -23.53
C THR A 175 -0.49 34.61 -22.47
N VAL A 176 -0.58 33.32 -22.15
CA VAL A 176 -1.54 32.77 -21.19
C VAL A 176 -0.81 31.84 -20.22
N ALA A 177 -1.20 31.89 -18.95
CA ALA A 177 -0.96 30.86 -17.96
C ALA A 177 -2.28 30.18 -17.57
N LEU A 178 -2.19 28.99 -16.99
CA LEU A 178 -3.34 28.21 -16.57
C LEU A 178 -3.15 27.84 -15.11
N THR A 179 -4.17 28.02 -14.30
CA THR A 179 -4.13 27.71 -12.86
C THR A 179 -5.29 26.80 -12.51
N GLY A 180 -5.12 25.99 -11.47
CA GLY A 180 -6.14 25.13 -10.89
C GLY A 180 -6.00 25.11 -9.37
N TYR A 181 -7.10 25.01 -8.65
CA TYR A 181 -7.10 24.80 -7.20
C TYR A 181 -8.29 23.96 -6.76
N HIS A 182 -8.12 23.20 -5.68
CA HIS A 182 -9.16 22.37 -5.10
C HIS A 182 -10.04 23.19 -4.15
N THR A 183 -11.35 23.02 -4.25
CA THR A 183 -12.33 23.64 -3.33
C THR A 183 -13.09 22.62 -2.49
N GLY A 184 -12.83 21.33 -2.71
CA GLY A 184 -13.41 20.27 -1.93
C GLY A 184 -12.85 20.31 -0.51
N ASP A 185 -13.79 20.23 0.39
CA ASP A 185 -13.62 20.02 1.81
C ASP A 185 -13.25 18.52 1.94
N THR A 186 -11.95 18.15 2.01
CA THR A 186 -11.51 16.73 2.06
C THR A 186 -11.73 16.11 3.45
N TRP A 187 -12.93 16.27 4.04
CA TRP A 187 -13.26 15.92 5.44
C TRP A 187 -13.71 14.47 5.66
N ASP A 188 -13.81 13.64 4.62
CA ASP A 188 -14.12 12.23 4.83
C ASP A 188 -12.81 11.47 5.00
N ASP A 189 -12.42 11.14 6.24
CA ASP A 189 -11.57 10.05 6.77
C ASP A 189 -10.41 9.42 5.93
N HIS A 190 -10.08 9.94 4.75
CA HIS A 190 -9.36 9.26 3.68
C HIS A 190 -8.05 9.94 3.28
N VAL A 191 -7.80 11.18 3.70
CA VAL A 191 -6.50 11.86 3.57
C VAL A 191 -6.43 12.90 4.70
N VAL A 192 -5.24 13.41 5.02
CA VAL A 192 -4.96 14.57 5.90
C VAL A 192 -4.64 14.26 7.38
N VAL A 193 -3.38 14.50 7.77
CA VAL A 193 -2.94 15.08 9.05
C VAL A 193 -1.49 15.63 8.93
N GLU A 194 -1.17 16.64 9.75
CA GLU A 194 -0.10 17.66 9.78
C GLU A 194 1.38 17.22 9.67
N ARG A 195 2.18 18.06 9.00
CA ARG A 195 3.64 18.12 9.13
C ARG A 195 4.02 18.64 10.52
N THR A 196 4.51 17.78 11.41
CA THR A 196 5.16 18.27 12.63
C THR A 196 6.41 19.07 12.25
N GLU A 197 6.38 20.40 12.41
CA GLU A 197 7.59 21.22 12.36
C GLU A 197 8.52 20.79 13.50
N VAL A 198 9.49 19.92 13.21
CA VAL A 198 10.62 19.68 14.08
C VAL A 198 11.46 20.96 14.05
N GLU A 199 11.26 21.85 15.03
CA GLU A 199 12.22 22.92 15.29
C GLU A 199 13.57 22.27 15.63
N VAL A 200 14.48 22.20 14.65
CA VAL A 200 15.89 21.91 14.90
C VAL A 200 16.45 23.08 15.70
N GLY A 201 16.38 22.95 17.02
CA GLY A 201 16.90 23.90 17.98
C GLY A 201 18.42 24.03 17.82
N ASP A 202 18.82 25.07 17.09
CA ASP A 202 20.21 25.44 16.88
C ASP A 202 20.78 26.13 18.14
N GLU A 203 20.98 25.40 19.26
CA GLU A 203 21.80 25.87 20.40
C GLU A 203 22.65 24.76 21.08
N PRO A 204 23.89 25.08 21.52
CA PRO A 204 24.84 24.08 22.00
C PRO A 204 24.63 23.69 23.46
N ILE A 205 24.82 22.38 23.72
CA ILE A 205 24.79 21.68 25.01
C ILE A 205 25.49 22.47 26.15
N GLY A 206 24.75 22.71 27.24
CA GLY A 206 25.26 23.33 28.46
C GLY A 206 24.44 23.07 29.75
N THR A 207 24.80 22.00 30.47
CA THR A 207 24.64 21.69 31.91
C THR A 207 23.73 22.53 32.84
N GLY A 208 22.80 21.89 33.55
CA GLY A 208 22.56 22.13 35.00
C GLY A 208 21.12 22.23 35.56
N ASP A 209 20.65 21.13 36.17
CA ASP A 209 20.02 20.98 37.51
C ASP A 209 18.70 21.70 37.96
N VAL A 210 17.69 20.84 38.27
CA VAL A 210 16.65 20.80 39.35
C VAL A 210 15.59 21.92 39.54
N THR A 211 14.28 21.59 39.47
CA THR A 211 13.33 21.29 40.61
C THR A 211 11.83 21.42 40.24
N SER A 212 11.12 20.29 40.34
CA SER A 212 9.87 19.97 41.08
C SER A 212 8.73 20.99 41.40
N GLU A 213 7.52 20.39 41.47
CA GLU A 213 6.24 20.77 42.11
C GLU A 213 5.20 21.40 41.15
N GLY A 214 3.95 20.94 41.01
CA GLY A 214 3.16 19.88 41.66
C GLY A 214 1.66 20.25 41.69
N ARG A 215 0.80 19.22 41.54
CA ARG A 215 -0.57 19.05 42.06
C ARG A 215 -1.80 19.74 41.42
N GLY A 216 -2.72 18.85 40.99
CA GLY A 216 -4.11 18.69 41.48
C GLY A 216 -5.18 19.46 40.70
N ASP A 217 -6.44 19.05 40.62
CA ASP A 217 -7.23 17.90 41.08
C ASP A 217 -8.67 18.20 40.57
N GLU A 218 -9.51 17.17 40.41
CA GLU A 218 -11.00 17.20 40.32
C GLU A 218 -11.65 17.74 39.02
N ALA A 219 -12.28 16.91 38.17
CA ALA A 219 -13.56 16.17 38.31
C ALA A 219 -14.82 17.05 38.28
N ASP A 220 -15.65 16.91 37.24
CA ASP A 220 -17.11 16.71 37.36
C ASP A 220 -17.76 16.42 35.99
N SER A 221 -18.45 15.28 35.88
CA SER A 221 -19.46 14.99 34.85
C SER A 221 -20.75 15.77 35.14
N PRO A 222 -21.70 15.89 34.20
CA PRO A 222 -22.89 15.04 34.33
C PRO A 222 -23.64 14.64 33.03
N GLU A 223 -24.17 13.41 33.07
CA GLU A 223 -25.57 13.00 32.78
C GLU A 223 -26.26 13.34 31.43
N ARG A 224 -26.17 12.40 30.48
CA ARG A 224 -27.19 11.39 30.04
C ARG A 224 -28.66 11.80 29.74
N THR A 225 -29.18 11.20 28.63
CA THR A 225 -30.56 10.64 28.35
C THR A 225 -31.40 11.32 27.21
N PRO A 226 -32.41 10.63 26.57
CA PRO A 226 -32.24 9.94 25.26
C PRO A 226 -33.46 10.01 24.28
N ALA A 227 -33.33 9.34 23.12
CA ALA A 227 -34.33 8.55 22.34
C ALA A 227 -35.53 9.19 21.60
N GLU A 228 -35.79 8.69 20.38
CA GLU A 228 -37.06 8.13 19.78
C GLU A 228 -36.91 8.10 18.22
N GLU A 229 -36.78 6.95 17.53
CA GLU A 229 -37.82 6.08 16.86
C GLU A 229 -38.71 6.82 15.81
N GLU A 230 -39.08 6.38 14.60
CA GLU A 230 -38.99 5.13 13.78
C GLU A 230 -39.55 5.45 12.34
N ASP A 231 -39.38 4.50 11.38
CA ASP A 231 -40.21 4.16 10.18
C ASP A 231 -39.74 4.43 8.71
N ASP A 232 -39.21 3.36 8.09
CA ASP A 232 -39.53 2.65 6.82
C ASP A 232 -39.58 3.31 5.39
N GLU A 233 -38.52 3.02 4.58
CA GLU A 233 -38.39 2.42 3.20
C GLU A 233 -39.42 2.69 2.05
N PRO A 234 -39.07 2.62 0.71
CA PRO A 234 -38.04 1.74 0.08
C PRO A 234 -37.25 2.21 -1.20
N ILE A 235 -36.09 1.55 -1.44
CA ILE A 235 -35.39 1.09 -2.68
C ILE A 235 -35.16 2.03 -3.90
N GLY A 236 -33.87 2.22 -4.28
CA GLY A 236 -33.42 2.51 -5.67
C GLY A 236 -31.91 2.83 -5.85
N SER A 237 -31.22 2.00 -6.64
CA SER A 237 -29.85 2.11 -7.25
C SER A 237 -28.65 2.33 -6.32
N GLY A 238 -27.83 1.27 -6.15
CA GLY A 238 -26.56 1.32 -5.44
C GLY A 238 -25.39 1.69 -6.36
N ASP A 239 -24.56 2.59 -5.84
CA ASP A 239 -23.23 2.98 -6.33
C ASP A 239 -22.20 1.87 -6.07
N VAL A 240 -21.19 1.80 -6.94
CA VAL A 240 -20.11 0.83 -6.91
C VAL A 240 -18.80 1.56 -6.64
N THR A 241 -18.36 1.54 -5.38
CA THR A 241 -17.02 1.95 -4.95
C THR A 241 -16.50 0.90 -3.96
N SER A 242 -15.53 0.09 -4.39
CA SER A 242 -14.56 -0.61 -3.53
C SER A 242 -13.72 -1.56 -4.37
N VAL A 243 -12.40 -1.33 -4.35
CA VAL A 243 -11.43 -2.35 -4.68
C VAL A 243 -11.38 -3.31 -3.48
N GLY A 244 -12.30 -4.27 -3.45
CA GLY A 244 -12.08 -5.61 -2.88
C GLY A 244 -11.74 -5.70 -1.40
N VAL A 245 -12.61 -5.22 -0.51
CA VAL A 245 -12.68 -5.70 0.87
C VAL A 245 -14.16 -5.83 1.23
N VAL A 246 -14.57 -6.99 1.76
CA VAL A 246 -15.98 -7.28 2.08
C VAL A 246 -16.31 -6.83 3.50
N ASP A 247 -17.39 -6.05 3.56
CA ASP A 247 -18.33 -5.81 4.66
C ASP A 247 -18.44 -7.00 5.63
N GLN A 248 -17.92 -6.85 6.85
CA GLN A 248 -18.08 -7.84 7.91
C GLN A 248 -19.41 -7.62 8.63
N THR A 249 -20.28 -8.63 8.59
CA THR A 249 -21.40 -8.73 9.51
C THR A 249 -20.91 -8.72 10.95
N GLU A 250 -21.31 -7.68 11.70
CA GLU A 250 -21.04 -7.50 13.12
C GLU A 250 -21.38 -8.76 13.94
N SER A 251 -20.39 -9.26 14.68
CA SER A 251 -20.65 -9.94 15.94
C SER A 251 -19.50 -9.73 16.93
N GLY A 252 -19.64 -8.71 17.77
CA GLY A 252 -18.79 -8.49 18.94
C GLY A 252 -18.70 -7.02 19.31
N GLU A 253 -19.50 -6.58 20.28
CA GLU A 253 -19.42 -5.23 20.85
C GLU A 253 -18.06 -5.01 21.52
N ASP A 254 -17.10 -4.40 20.82
CA ASP A 254 -16.03 -3.60 21.40
C ASP A 254 -15.93 -2.32 20.54
N GLU A 255 -16.61 -1.25 20.97
CA GLU A 255 -16.47 0.09 20.39
C GLU A 255 -15.01 0.55 20.63
N GLU A 256 -14.16 0.44 19.61
CA GLU A 256 -12.88 1.14 19.60
C GLU A 256 -13.11 2.66 19.63
N PRO A 257 -12.30 3.43 20.37
CA PRO A 257 -12.40 4.88 20.32
C PRO A 257 -11.97 5.36 18.93
N THR A 258 -12.94 5.80 18.12
CA THR A 258 -12.68 6.63 16.94
C THR A 258 -11.97 7.90 17.42
N THR A 259 -10.66 7.96 17.26
CA THR A 259 -9.92 9.22 17.40
C THR A 259 -10.33 10.10 16.23
N THR A 260 -11.26 11.02 16.45
CA THR A 260 -11.52 12.11 15.50
C THR A 260 -10.28 13.00 15.46
N TYR A 261 -9.55 12.94 14.36
CA TYR A 261 -8.50 13.91 14.04
C TYR A 261 -9.20 15.16 13.53
N GLU A 262 -9.27 16.22 14.35
CA GLU A 262 -9.76 17.54 13.92
C GLU A 262 -8.60 18.29 13.26
N GLU A 263 -8.44 18.19 11.94
CA GLU A 263 -7.41 18.94 11.19
C GLU A 263 -7.94 19.53 9.88
N ASP A 264 -7.34 20.66 9.47
CA ASP A 264 -7.76 21.46 8.32
C ASP A 264 -7.42 20.74 6.99
N PRO A 265 -8.33 20.72 5.99
CA PRO A 265 -8.11 20.04 4.71
C PRO A 265 -6.94 20.66 3.91
N TYR A 266 -6.22 19.82 3.14
CA TYR A 266 -5.20 20.31 2.21
C TYR A 266 -5.84 20.97 0.99
N HIS A 267 -5.69 22.28 0.87
CA HIS A 267 -6.06 23.02 -0.33
C HIS A 267 -4.88 23.05 -1.29
N ILE A 268 -4.87 22.15 -2.27
CA ILE A 268 -3.79 22.12 -3.26
C ILE A 268 -4.13 22.98 -4.45
N ALA A 269 -3.13 23.73 -4.92
CA ALA A 269 -3.18 24.44 -6.19
C ALA A 269 -2.06 23.99 -7.12
N ALA A 270 -2.33 24.10 -8.42
CA ALA A 270 -1.38 23.81 -9.49
C ALA A 270 -1.43 24.90 -10.56
N ALA A 271 -0.31 25.12 -11.24
CA ALA A 271 -0.24 26.07 -12.35
C ALA A 271 0.65 25.55 -13.48
N LEU A 272 0.19 25.75 -14.72
CA LEU A 272 0.90 25.36 -15.93
C LEU A 272 1.24 26.60 -16.76
N THR A 273 2.52 26.74 -17.11
CA THR A 273 3.02 27.78 -18.01
C THR A 273 4.26 27.30 -18.77
N SER A 274 4.77 28.09 -19.71
CA SER A 274 6.02 27.79 -20.42
C SER A 274 6.93 29.02 -20.46
N ARG A 275 8.22 28.80 -20.75
CA ARG A 275 9.24 29.86 -20.80
C ARG A 275 8.88 30.94 -21.83
N GLU A 276 8.40 30.54 -23.00
CA GLU A 276 7.91 31.49 -24.02
C GLU A 276 6.46 31.94 -23.80
N GLY A 277 5.74 31.27 -22.88
CA GLY A 277 4.33 31.48 -22.57
C GLY A 277 3.38 30.94 -23.65
N PHE A 278 2.18 30.52 -23.26
CA PHE A 278 1.24 29.94 -24.23
C PHE A 278 0.62 31.01 -25.13
N SER A 279 0.78 30.86 -26.44
CA SER A 279 0.16 31.74 -27.44
C SER A 279 -1.37 31.64 -27.46
N TRP A 280 -1.88 30.49 -27.03
CA TRP A 280 -3.29 30.19 -26.81
C TRP A 280 -3.39 29.26 -25.61
N GLY A 281 -4.46 29.40 -24.81
CA GLY A 281 -4.76 28.46 -23.76
C GLY A 281 -6.23 28.50 -23.41
N SER A 282 -6.74 27.40 -22.86
CA SER A 282 -8.11 27.24 -22.41
C SER A 282 -8.16 26.34 -21.19
N VAL A 283 -9.23 26.46 -20.44
CA VAL A 283 -9.67 25.44 -19.49
C VAL A 283 -10.92 24.76 -20.05
N ASP A 284 -11.20 23.53 -19.63
CA ASP A 284 -12.43 22.81 -19.92
C ASP A 284 -12.67 21.76 -18.84
N ILE A 285 -13.69 20.93 -19.03
CA ILE A 285 -13.93 19.73 -18.24
C ILE A 285 -13.52 18.47 -19.01
N SER A 286 -13.31 17.35 -18.32
CA SER A 286 -13.10 16.03 -18.93
C SER A 286 -14.28 15.69 -19.85
N GLY A 287 -13.99 15.29 -21.08
CA GLY A 287 -15.02 15.10 -22.10
C GLY A 287 -15.78 16.40 -22.43
N GLY A 288 -15.17 17.56 -22.22
CA GLY A 288 -15.71 18.87 -22.60
C GLY A 288 -15.69 19.12 -24.11
N ARG A 289 -16.01 20.35 -24.52
CA ARG A 289 -16.04 20.71 -25.96
C ARG A 289 -14.65 20.99 -26.52
N VAL A 290 -13.82 21.74 -25.82
CA VAL A 290 -12.41 21.96 -26.17
C VAL A 290 -11.68 20.62 -26.11
N TYR A 291 -11.92 19.83 -25.06
CA TYR A 291 -11.36 18.48 -24.93
C TYR A 291 -11.62 17.62 -26.17
N ARG A 292 -12.89 17.43 -26.56
CA ARG A 292 -13.22 16.60 -27.73
C ARG A 292 -12.74 17.20 -29.06
N SER A 293 -12.97 18.51 -29.29
CA SER A 293 -12.57 19.14 -30.57
C SER A 293 -11.06 19.10 -30.80
N LEU A 294 -10.26 19.31 -29.75
CA LEU A 294 -8.81 19.23 -29.85
C LEU A 294 -8.33 17.80 -30.13
N LEU A 295 -8.93 16.80 -29.47
CA LEU A 295 -8.52 15.40 -29.63
C LEU A 295 -9.05 14.75 -30.91
N GLU A 296 -10.22 15.15 -31.41
CA GLU A 296 -10.86 14.58 -32.60
C GLU A 296 -10.42 15.30 -33.89
N ASP A 297 -10.40 16.64 -33.88
CA ASP A 297 -10.23 17.46 -35.08
C ASP A 297 -8.93 18.29 -35.06
N GLY A 298 -8.24 18.37 -33.92
CA GLY A 298 -7.02 19.18 -33.78
C GLY A 298 -7.28 20.69 -33.77
N ASP A 299 -8.54 21.11 -33.61
CA ASP A 299 -8.95 22.51 -33.70
C ASP A 299 -9.41 23.04 -32.34
N PRO A 300 -8.72 24.05 -31.76
CA PRO A 300 -9.15 24.71 -30.53
C PRO A 300 -10.28 25.71 -30.81
N GLU A 301 -11.34 25.33 -31.54
CA GLU A 301 -12.44 26.22 -31.98
C GLU A 301 -13.10 27.00 -30.83
N HIS A 302 -12.89 26.54 -29.59
CA HIS A 302 -13.47 27.08 -28.37
C HIS A 302 -12.40 27.47 -27.36
N THR A 303 -12.73 28.42 -26.50
CA THR A 303 -11.88 28.83 -25.39
C THR A 303 -12.76 29.25 -24.24
N TYR A 304 -12.47 28.77 -23.04
CA TYR A 304 -13.16 29.13 -21.80
C TYR A 304 -12.18 29.76 -20.82
N GLU A 305 -12.71 30.68 -20.01
CA GLU A 305 -11.95 31.38 -18.97
C GLU A 305 -11.94 30.64 -17.65
N ARG A 306 -12.97 29.83 -17.37
CA ARG A 306 -13.14 29.09 -16.12
C ARG A 306 -13.83 27.74 -16.32
N ALA A 307 -13.30 26.71 -15.68
CA ALA A 307 -13.91 25.39 -15.57
C ALA A 307 -13.99 24.99 -14.10
N THR A 308 -14.95 24.15 -13.74
CA THR A 308 -15.12 23.62 -12.37
C THR A 308 -15.44 22.14 -12.42
N ASP A 309 -15.18 21.43 -11.32
CA ASP A 309 -15.37 19.99 -11.14
C ASP A 309 -14.23 19.18 -11.80
N LYS A 310 -14.48 18.39 -12.85
CA LYS A 310 -13.45 17.53 -13.47
C LYS A 310 -12.65 18.29 -14.51
N VAL A 311 -11.72 19.13 -14.07
CA VAL A 311 -11.10 20.15 -14.93
C VAL A 311 -9.88 19.67 -15.72
N VAL A 312 -9.73 20.22 -16.93
CA VAL A 312 -8.58 20.00 -17.82
C VAL A 312 -8.05 21.35 -18.29
N ILE A 313 -6.73 21.51 -18.30
CA ILE A 313 -6.05 22.73 -18.73
C ILE A 313 -5.22 22.48 -19.99
N PHE A 314 -5.28 23.41 -20.95
CA PHE A 314 -4.64 23.30 -22.27
C PHE A 314 -3.81 24.53 -22.60
N GLY A 315 -2.55 24.32 -22.99
CA GLY A 315 -1.64 25.36 -23.46
C GLY A 315 -1.05 25.04 -24.84
N ARG A 316 -1.10 25.97 -25.78
CA ARG A 316 -0.47 25.80 -27.11
C ARG A 316 0.97 26.29 -27.08
N LEU A 317 1.88 25.35 -27.31
CA LEU A 317 3.33 25.56 -27.36
C LEU A 317 3.79 26.06 -28.73
N GLY A 318 3.27 25.46 -29.80
CA GLY A 318 3.63 25.79 -31.19
C GLY A 318 2.41 25.94 -32.08
N GLU A 319 2.45 26.93 -32.98
CA GLU A 319 1.44 27.11 -34.04
C GLU A 319 2.11 26.99 -35.41
N LYS A 320 1.67 26.01 -36.21
CA LYS A 320 2.18 25.69 -37.55
C LYS A 320 3.70 25.65 -37.57
N THR A 321 4.28 24.88 -36.66
CA THR A 321 5.73 24.76 -36.52
C THR A 321 6.26 23.42 -37.03
N GLU A 322 7.42 23.47 -37.68
CA GLU A 322 8.21 22.29 -38.08
C GLU A 322 9.26 21.95 -37.01
N SER A 323 9.54 22.88 -36.09
CA SER A 323 10.50 22.68 -35.00
C SER A 323 10.16 23.55 -33.79
N LEU A 324 10.22 23.01 -32.58
CA LEU A 324 10.04 23.75 -31.33
C LEU A 324 11.09 23.29 -30.32
N SER A 325 11.55 24.21 -29.49
CA SER A 325 12.27 23.93 -28.25
C SER A 325 11.77 24.94 -27.21
N ASP A 326 11.10 24.45 -26.15
CA ASP A 326 10.54 25.27 -25.07
C ASP A 326 10.55 24.45 -23.77
N THR A 327 10.54 25.13 -22.62
CA THR A 327 10.44 24.46 -21.31
C THR A 327 9.10 24.81 -20.67
N VAL A 328 8.34 23.79 -20.31
CA VAL A 328 7.07 23.89 -19.58
C VAL A 328 7.33 23.71 -18.10
N ALA A 329 6.62 24.46 -17.25
CA ALA A 329 6.63 24.28 -15.81
C ALA A 329 5.22 23.97 -15.29
N LEU A 330 5.14 22.95 -14.44
CA LEU A 330 3.99 22.63 -13.60
C LEU A 330 4.37 22.95 -12.14
N GLY A 331 3.87 24.07 -11.62
CA GLY A 331 4.09 24.49 -10.23
C GLY A 331 2.95 24.11 -9.31
N PHE A 332 3.24 23.96 -8.02
CA PHE A 332 2.31 23.62 -6.97
C PHE A 332 2.40 24.59 -5.79
N ALA A 333 1.35 24.65 -4.99
CA ALA A 333 1.34 25.34 -3.70
C ALA A 333 0.25 24.75 -2.79
N GLU A 334 0.45 24.92 -1.49
CA GLU A 334 -0.61 24.73 -0.49
C GLU A 334 -1.31 26.08 -0.27
N GLY A 335 -2.64 26.12 -0.37
CA GLY A 335 -3.47 27.29 -0.12
C GLY A 335 -3.92 27.38 1.35
N GLU A 336 -4.18 28.60 1.83
CA GLU A 336 -4.88 28.81 3.09
C GLU A 336 -6.39 28.63 2.81
N GLY A 337 -7.03 27.64 3.44
CA GLY A 337 -8.42 27.27 3.15
C GLY A 337 -9.46 28.39 3.29
N ASP A 338 -10.53 28.31 2.50
CA ASP A 338 -11.65 29.26 2.53
C ASP A 338 -12.91 28.62 3.15
N GLU A 339 -13.25 28.98 4.40
CA GLU A 339 -14.53 28.61 5.05
C GLU A 339 -15.78 29.14 4.29
N THR A 340 -15.61 29.95 3.24
CA THR A 340 -16.70 30.59 2.48
C THR A 340 -16.86 30.11 1.03
N ALA A 341 -16.04 29.17 0.55
CA ALA A 341 -16.06 28.69 -0.83
C ALA A 341 -17.31 27.85 -1.20
N GLY A 342 -18.13 27.45 -0.22
CA GLY A 342 -19.33 26.62 -0.40
C GLY A 342 -20.58 27.30 -0.98
N GLU A 343 -20.55 28.59 -1.35
CA GLU A 343 -21.69 29.20 -2.06
C GLU A 343 -21.64 28.86 -3.56
N GLU A 344 -22.31 27.75 -3.95
CA GLU A 344 -22.55 27.40 -5.35
C GLU A 344 -23.07 28.61 -6.15
N PRO A 345 -22.38 29.06 -7.22
CA PRO A 345 -23.00 29.95 -8.18
C PRO A 345 -24.06 29.14 -8.92
N THR A 346 -25.33 29.54 -8.79
CA THR A 346 -26.48 28.89 -9.44
C THR A 346 -26.16 28.56 -10.91
N ALA A 347 -25.90 27.28 -11.18
CA ALA A 347 -25.77 26.76 -12.52
C ALA A 347 -27.12 26.91 -13.24
N ALA A 348 -27.11 27.38 -14.49
CA ALA A 348 -28.26 27.27 -15.35
C ALA A 348 -28.38 25.79 -15.77
N THR A 349 -29.17 25.03 -15.01
CA THR A 349 -29.43 23.61 -15.29
C THR A 349 -30.16 23.45 -16.64
N ALA A 350 -29.68 22.52 -17.46
CA ALA A 350 -30.39 22.05 -18.65
C ALA A 350 -31.32 20.89 -18.21
N ASP A 351 -32.63 21.11 -18.35
CA ASP A 351 -33.72 20.17 -17.98
C ASP A 351 -33.58 18.78 -18.65
N GLU A 352 -33.73 17.72 -17.84
CA GLU A 352 -34.15 16.38 -18.27
C GLU A 352 -35.70 16.31 -18.43
N PRO A 353 -36.26 15.48 -19.35
CA PRO A 353 -37.69 15.52 -19.67
C PRO A 353 -38.54 14.48 -18.90
N GLY A 354 -39.63 14.94 -18.26
CA GLY A 354 -40.65 14.06 -17.65
C GLY A 354 -42.06 14.67 -17.54
N GLU A 355 -43.03 13.99 -18.18
CA GLU A 355 -44.49 14.19 -18.32
C GLU A 355 -45.35 15.04 -17.34
N SER A 356 -46.03 16.05 -17.91
CA SER A 356 -47.50 16.28 -17.90
C SER A 356 -48.33 16.26 -16.58
N THR A 357 -48.86 17.42 -16.17
CA THR A 357 -50.29 17.82 -16.38
C THR A 357 -50.68 19.18 -15.74
N ALA A 358 -51.45 19.96 -16.52
CA ALA A 358 -52.58 20.83 -16.13
C ALA A 358 -52.39 22.20 -15.43
N THR A 359 -52.55 23.26 -16.24
CA THR A 359 -53.47 24.43 -16.11
C THR A 359 -53.48 25.28 -14.83
N THR A 360 -53.10 26.56 -14.91
CA THR A 360 -54.00 27.75 -14.87
C THR A 360 -53.27 29.10 -15.01
N THR A 361 -54.04 30.08 -15.50
CA THR A 361 -53.77 31.46 -15.96
C THR A 361 -53.29 32.51 -14.92
N PRO A 362 -52.86 33.71 -15.37
CA PRO A 362 -52.00 34.68 -14.65
C PRO A 362 -52.75 35.92 -14.11
N GLU A 363 -52.10 36.68 -13.21
CA GLU A 363 -52.37 38.09 -12.84
C GLU A 363 -51.05 38.65 -12.24
N SER A 364 -50.34 39.60 -12.87
CA SER A 364 -50.43 41.08 -12.75
C SER A 364 -50.12 41.59 -11.32
N THR A 365 -49.26 42.58 -11.03
CA THR A 365 -49.12 43.94 -11.61
C THR A 365 -48.02 44.70 -10.84
N ASP A 366 -47.37 45.65 -11.54
CA ASP A 366 -46.90 47.00 -11.10
C ASP A 366 -45.76 47.08 -10.03
N ASP A 367 -44.77 47.98 -10.05
CA ASP A 367 -44.69 49.38 -10.52
C ASP A 367 -43.22 49.84 -10.72
N ASP A 368 -43.02 50.72 -11.72
CA ASP A 368 -42.23 51.99 -11.78
C ASP A 368 -40.94 52.20 -10.94
N ALA A 369 -39.95 53.03 -11.32
CA ALA A 369 -39.48 53.72 -12.53
C ALA A 369 -38.21 54.53 -12.10
N ASP A 370 -37.47 55.00 -13.12
CA ASP A 370 -36.56 56.17 -13.13
C ASP A 370 -35.05 56.05 -12.82
N SER A 371 -34.31 56.05 -13.95
CA SER A 371 -33.39 57.11 -14.43
C SER A 371 -31.87 57.01 -14.19
N GLU A 372 -31.19 56.71 -15.31
CA GLU A 372 -29.99 57.31 -15.89
C GLU A 372 -28.90 57.89 -14.97
N THR A 373 -27.67 57.38 -15.09
CA THR A 373 -26.57 58.13 -15.72
C THR A 373 -25.39 57.23 -16.09
N SER A 374 -24.89 57.47 -17.30
CA SER A 374 -23.66 56.97 -17.89
C SER A 374 -22.41 57.27 -17.04
N GLY A 375 -21.63 56.23 -16.74
CA GLY A 375 -20.23 56.32 -16.33
C GLY A 375 -19.43 55.33 -17.16
N GLU A 376 -18.36 55.82 -17.79
CA GLU A 376 -17.38 55.04 -18.55
C GLU A 376 -16.85 53.87 -17.70
N ALA A 377 -16.80 52.66 -18.28
CA ALA A 377 -16.14 51.52 -17.66
C ALA A 377 -14.63 51.76 -17.65
N ASP A 378 -14.09 51.88 -16.44
CA ASP A 378 -12.66 51.85 -16.16
C ASP A 378 -12.18 50.39 -16.25
N PRO A 379 -11.15 50.05 -17.04
CA PRO A 379 -10.57 48.72 -17.05
C PRO A 379 -9.52 48.67 -15.94
N GLY A 380 -9.86 48.07 -14.80
CA GLY A 380 -8.88 47.82 -13.74
C GLY A 380 -9.41 48.08 -12.35
N GLU A 381 -10.17 47.12 -11.83
CA GLU A 381 -10.14 46.80 -10.41
C GLU A 381 -10.49 45.31 -10.33
N TYR A 382 -9.46 44.49 -10.16
CA TYR A 382 -9.60 43.09 -9.77
C TYR A 382 -10.46 43.04 -8.50
N ALA A 383 -11.34 42.05 -8.41
CA ALA A 383 -12.10 41.81 -7.19
C ALA A 383 -11.13 41.70 -6.00
N ASP A 384 -11.53 42.30 -4.88
CA ASP A 384 -10.86 42.24 -3.58
C ASP A 384 -10.46 40.77 -3.26
N PRO A 385 -9.20 40.47 -2.89
CA PRO A 385 -8.78 39.12 -2.56
C PRO A 385 -9.43 38.71 -1.24
N GLY A 386 -10.57 38.02 -1.33
CA GLY A 386 -10.82 36.94 -0.39
C GLY A 386 -9.68 35.92 -0.54
N GLU A 387 -9.25 35.36 0.58
CA GLU A 387 -8.00 34.60 0.77
C GLU A 387 -7.60 33.72 -0.43
N ASP A 388 -6.34 33.84 -0.85
CA ASP A 388 -5.77 33.24 -2.07
C ASP A 388 -5.69 31.70 -1.89
N PRO A 389 -6.42 30.90 -2.69
CA PRO A 389 -6.44 29.44 -2.54
C PRO A 389 -5.15 28.77 -3.05
N GLY A 390 -4.02 29.47 -3.01
CA GLY A 390 -2.68 29.01 -3.43
C GLY A 390 -2.43 29.09 -4.95
N GLU A 391 -3.42 29.43 -5.78
CA GLU A 391 -3.26 29.36 -7.25
C GLU A 391 -2.24 30.35 -7.82
N PHE A 392 -2.09 31.52 -7.21
CA PHE A 392 -1.07 32.49 -7.62
C PHE A 392 0.32 32.12 -7.08
N ASP A 393 0.40 31.46 -5.93
CA ASP A 393 1.65 30.93 -5.40
C ASP A 393 2.15 29.76 -6.25
N ALA A 394 1.27 28.85 -6.68
CA ALA A 394 1.61 27.78 -7.62
C ALA A 394 2.11 28.35 -8.95
N LEU A 395 1.48 29.43 -9.45
CA LEU A 395 1.94 30.12 -10.65
C LEU A 395 3.29 30.82 -10.43
N ALA A 396 3.51 31.42 -9.27
CA ALA A 396 4.77 32.05 -8.92
C ALA A 396 5.91 31.01 -8.81
N ALA A 397 5.63 29.82 -8.26
CA ALA A 397 6.57 28.71 -8.21
C ALA A 397 6.95 28.24 -9.63
N ALA A 398 5.97 28.06 -10.51
CA ALA A 398 6.21 27.70 -11.91
C ALA A 398 7.03 28.76 -12.66
N GLU A 399 6.67 30.04 -12.53
CA GLU A 399 7.39 31.15 -13.17
C GLU A 399 8.82 31.31 -12.64
N SER A 400 9.01 31.15 -11.32
CA SER A 400 10.34 31.23 -10.69
C SER A 400 11.24 30.08 -11.12
N ALA A 401 10.70 28.86 -11.23
CA ALA A 401 11.45 27.71 -11.71
C ALA A 401 11.93 27.86 -13.16
N LEU A 402 11.18 28.61 -14.00
CA LEU A 402 11.57 28.89 -15.39
C LEU A 402 12.65 29.97 -15.54
N GLU A 403 13.00 30.69 -14.46
CA GLU A 403 14.13 31.63 -14.47
C GLU A 403 15.49 30.93 -14.59
N ASP A 404 15.57 29.67 -14.12
CA ASP A 404 16.73 28.81 -14.27
C ASP A 404 16.71 28.03 -15.60
N ASP A 405 17.89 27.83 -16.19
CA ASP A 405 18.05 27.01 -17.39
C ASP A 405 17.79 25.52 -17.06
N PHE A 406 17.05 24.80 -17.92
CA PHE A 406 16.62 23.42 -17.65
C PHE A 406 17.79 22.49 -17.34
N GLU A 407 18.88 22.58 -18.10
CA GLU A 407 20.06 21.72 -17.90
C GLU A 407 20.74 21.99 -16.56
N THR A 408 20.62 23.20 -16.01
CA THR A 408 21.10 23.51 -14.66
C THR A 408 20.25 22.83 -13.61
N VAL A 409 18.92 22.88 -13.77
CA VAL A 409 17.96 22.23 -12.86
C VAL A 409 18.14 20.71 -12.90
N GLN A 410 18.20 20.12 -14.10
CA GLN A 410 18.43 18.69 -14.31
C GLN A 410 19.76 18.23 -13.69
N ALA A 411 20.84 18.99 -13.85
CA ALA A 411 22.12 18.65 -13.23
C ALA A 411 22.08 18.70 -11.69
N ARG A 412 21.32 19.64 -11.11
CA ARG A 412 21.12 19.72 -9.65
C ARG A 412 20.25 18.57 -9.15
N PHE A 413 19.19 18.21 -9.88
CA PHE A 413 18.40 17.01 -9.61
C PHE A 413 19.30 15.78 -9.57
N ALA A 414 20.07 15.54 -10.64
CA ALA A 414 20.96 14.39 -10.73
C ALA A 414 21.92 14.32 -9.55
N ARG A 415 22.45 15.47 -9.12
CA ARG A 415 23.40 15.53 -8.00
C ARG A 415 22.82 15.06 -6.67
N THR A 416 21.51 15.17 -6.44
CA THR A 416 20.86 14.64 -5.22
C THR A 416 20.97 13.11 -5.16
N TRP A 417 20.82 12.45 -6.30
CA TRP A 417 20.95 10.99 -6.43
C TRP A 417 22.40 10.54 -6.53
N GLU A 418 23.22 11.17 -7.36
CA GLU A 418 24.64 10.83 -7.50
C GLU A 418 25.36 10.85 -6.14
N SER A 419 25.06 11.86 -5.31
CA SER A 419 25.66 11.96 -3.97
C SER A 419 25.24 10.84 -3.04
N TYR A 420 24.05 10.28 -3.22
CA TYR A 420 23.55 9.14 -2.45
C TYR A 420 24.08 7.82 -3.00
N VAL A 421 24.00 7.57 -4.30
CA VAL A 421 24.53 6.34 -4.92
C VAL A 421 26.04 6.20 -4.67
N GLU A 422 26.79 7.32 -4.61
CA GLU A 422 28.22 7.34 -4.24
C GLU A 422 28.51 6.80 -2.82
N THR A 423 27.53 6.74 -1.91
CA THR A 423 27.71 6.24 -0.53
C THR A 423 27.40 4.76 -0.35
N LEU A 424 26.80 4.12 -1.35
CA LEU A 424 26.28 2.75 -1.22
C LEU A 424 27.30 1.68 -1.58
N ASP A 425 27.12 0.50 -0.99
CA ASP A 425 27.84 -0.71 -1.37
C ASP A 425 27.13 -1.39 -2.55
N ILE A 426 27.86 -1.52 -3.67
CA ILE A 426 27.39 -2.22 -4.88
C ILE A 426 28.07 -3.59 -4.96
N PRO A 427 27.31 -4.70 -5.00
CA PRO A 427 27.88 -6.05 -5.01
C PRO A 427 28.56 -6.40 -6.35
N GLU A 428 29.58 -7.25 -6.30
CA GLU A 428 30.33 -7.80 -7.44
C GLU A 428 29.40 -8.52 -8.43
N SER A 429 28.34 -9.19 -7.95
CA SER A 429 27.32 -9.87 -8.77
C SER A 429 26.65 -8.98 -9.83
N VAL A 430 26.63 -7.66 -9.63
CA VAL A 430 26.05 -6.70 -10.58
C VAL A 430 27.05 -5.65 -11.08
N ALA A 431 28.19 -5.46 -10.40
CA ALA A 431 29.09 -4.34 -10.69
C ALA A 431 29.79 -4.42 -12.06
N ASP A 432 30.11 -5.63 -12.51
CA ASP A 432 30.95 -5.88 -13.70
C ASP A 432 30.16 -5.83 -15.03
N GLU A 433 28.84 -6.02 -15.01
CA GLU A 433 27.97 -5.92 -16.18
C GLU A 433 27.18 -4.61 -16.17
N ASP A 434 27.36 -3.78 -17.20
CA ASP A 434 26.78 -2.41 -17.25
C ASP A 434 25.24 -2.42 -17.10
N ASP A 435 24.56 -3.39 -17.71
CA ASP A 435 23.09 -3.49 -17.65
C ASP A 435 22.59 -3.91 -16.25
N LEU A 436 23.26 -4.89 -15.61
CA LEU A 436 22.92 -5.32 -14.25
C LEU A 436 23.25 -4.23 -13.22
N ARG A 437 24.36 -3.51 -13.40
CA ARG A 437 24.73 -2.37 -12.55
C ARG A 437 23.68 -1.26 -12.65
N ALA A 438 23.25 -0.93 -13.87
CA ALA A 438 22.22 0.07 -14.07
C ALA A 438 20.87 -0.38 -13.49
N GLN A 439 20.48 -1.64 -13.66
CA GLN A 439 19.28 -2.20 -13.04
C GLN A 439 19.34 -2.14 -11.51
N TYR A 440 20.48 -2.50 -10.91
CA TYR A 440 20.69 -2.43 -9.47
C TYR A 440 20.53 -1.01 -8.95
N LYS A 441 21.21 -0.03 -9.57
CA LYS A 441 21.10 1.37 -9.16
C LYS A 441 19.67 1.90 -9.30
N THR A 442 18.95 1.53 -10.36
CA THR A 442 17.53 1.92 -10.50
C THR A 442 16.65 1.28 -9.43
N ALA A 443 16.85 0.01 -9.10
CA ALA A 443 16.12 -0.66 -8.02
C ALA A 443 16.35 0.05 -6.67
N VAL A 444 17.62 0.35 -6.36
CA VAL A 444 18.03 1.10 -5.17
C VAL A 444 17.32 2.45 -5.08
N MET A 445 17.41 3.24 -6.15
CA MET A 445 16.80 4.57 -6.18
C MET A 445 15.27 4.50 -6.13
N THR A 446 14.66 3.44 -6.67
CA THR A 446 13.21 3.21 -6.62
C THR A 446 12.73 2.97 -5.20
N VAL A 447 13.39 2.07 -4.45
CA VAL A 447 13.06 1.81 -3.04
C VAL A 447 13.26 3.07 -2.20
N LYS A 448 14.37 3.81 -2.39
CA LYS A 448 14.60 5.06 -1.64
C LYS A 448 13.63 6.18 -2.03
N ALA A 449 13.20 6.25 -3.29
CA ALA A 449 12.24 7.26 -3.75
C ALA A 449 10.83 7.06 -3.18
N ALA A 450 10.49 5.84 -2.75
CA ALA A 450 9.21 5.52 -2.14
C ALA A 450 9.10 5.94 -0.66
N ASP A 451 10.22 6.35 -0.06
CA ASP A 451 10.29 6.91 1.29
C ASP A 451 9.61 8.28 1.36
N SER A 452 8.80 8.50 2.40
CA SER A 452 8.10 9.75 2.59
C SER A 452 9.05 10.85 3.06
N LYS A 453 8.93 12.04 2.48
CA LYS A 453 9.66 13.23 2.95
C LYS A 453 9.02 13.87 4.18
N ALA A 454 7.72 13.63 4.40
CA ALA A 454 6.98 14.17 5.54
C ALA A 454 7.17 13.31 6.80
N TYR A 455 7.27 11.99 6.62
CA TYR A 455 7.45 11.00 7.68
C TYR A 455 8.59 10.06 7.26
N PRO A 456 9.86 10.40 7.57
CA PRO A 456 11.00 9.53 7.30
C PRO A 456 10.74 8.08 7.73
N GLY A 457 10.99 7.13 6.83
CA GLY A 457 10.76 5.70 7.08
C GLY A 457 9.38 5.21 6.66
N ALA A 458 8.42 6.09 6.40
CA ALA A 458 7.08 5.73 5.90
C ALA A 458 7.11 5.41 4.39
N GLY A 459 7.80 4.32 4.03
CA GLY A 459 7.95 3.85 2.65
C GLY A 459 6.67 3.18 2.11
N ILE A 460 6.14 3.67 0.99
CA ILE A 460 4.96 3.08 0.35
C ILE A 460 5.29 1.81 -0.46
N ALA A 461 4.32 0.90 -0.61
CA ALA A 461 4.50 -0.34 -1.38
C ALA A 461 4.74 -0.11 -2.88
N SER A 462 4.03 0.84 -3.50
CA SER A 462 4.24 1.22 -4.90
C SER A 462 3.65 2.60 -5.22
N PRO A 463 4.30 3.42 -6.06
CA PRO A 463 3.75 4.70 -6.53
C PRO A 463 2.73 4.51 -7.66
N SER A 464 1.98 3.41 -7.69
CA SER A 464 1.04 3.08 -8.77
C SER A 464 -0.36 2.74 -8.27
N VAL A 465 -1.33 2.84 -9.18
CA VAL A 465 -2.70 2.35 -9.00
C VAL A 465 -2.87 1.12 -9.91
N PRO A 466 -2.83 -0.11 -9.36
CA PRO A 466 -3.01 -1.33 -10.15
C PRO A 466 -4.35 -1.29 -10.91
N TRP A 467 -4.31 -1.61 -12.20
CA TRP A 467 -5.47 -1.52 -13.10
C TRP A 467 -6.21 -0.18 -13.01
N GLY A 468 -5.48 0.93 -12.84
CA GLY A 468 -6.07 2.25 -12.57
C GLY A 468 -7.07 2.70 -13.64
N ASP A 469 -6.99 2.20 -14.88
CA ASP A 469 -7.98 2.45 -15.93
C ASP A 469 -9.35 1.79 -15.71
N LYS A 470 -9.51 1.08 -14.60
CA LYS A 470 -10.78 0.56 -14.06
C LYS A 470 -11.09 1.12 -12.67
N VAL A 471 -10.21 1.93 -12.09
CA VAL A 471 -10.41 2.60 -10.80
C VAL A 471 -10.89 4.02 -11.04
N GLN A 472 -12.14 4.30 -10.68
CA GLN A 472 -12.73 5.64 -10.85
C GLN A 472 -11.99 6.66 -9.98
N ALA A 473 -11.63 7.81 -10.57
CA ALA A 473 -10.82 8.86 -9.95
C ALA A 473 -11.62 10.09 -9.52
N ASP A 474 -12.96 10.04 -9.63
CA ASP A 474 -13.81 11.23 -9.48
C ASP A 474 -14.07 11.62 -8.01
N GLU A 475 -14.04 10.67 -7.09
CA GLU A 475 -14.37 10.90 -5.67
C GLU A 475 -13.09 10.80 -4.84
N PRO A 476 -12.99 11.48 -3.68
CA PRO A 476 -11.89 11.23 -2.77
C PRO A 476 -12.00 9.78 -2.26
N ALA A 477 -10.96 8.99 -2.47
CA ALA A 477 -10.93 7.61 -2.00
C ALA A 477 -9.50 7.12 -1.78
N ASP A 478 -9.42 5.94 -1.18
CA ASP A 478 -8.18 5.26 -0.92
C ASP A 478 -7.66 4.51 -2.15
N TYR A 479 -6.66 5.09 -2.83
CA TYR A 479 -6.21 4.61 -4.13
C TYR A 479 -4.87 3.86 -4.12
N GLY A 480 -4.89 2.71 -4.77
CA GLY A 480 -3.68 1.98 -5.17
C GLY A 480 -2.85 1.49 -3.99
N TYR A 481 -1.54 1.54 -4.17
CA TYR A 481 -0.52 0.99 -3.26
C TYR A 481 0.27 2.10 -2.54
N SER A 482 -0.31 3.29 -2.39
CA SER A 482 0.34 4.46 -1.78
C SER A 482 0.32 4.43 -0.24
N TYR A 483 0.40 3.24 0.36
CA TYR A 483 0.30 3.02 1.81
C TYR A 483 1.49 2.24 2.34
N VAL A 484 1.65 2.24 3.65
CA VAL A 484 2.74 1.55 4.33
C VAL A 484 2.24 0.23 4.90
N TRP A 485 2.79 -0.87 4.39
CA TRP A 485 2.66 -2.21 4.95
C TRP A 485 3.94 -2.55 5.70
N ALA A 486 3.84 -3.15 6.89
CA ALA A 486 5.04 -3.49 7.66
C ALA A 486 5.85 -4.59 6.96
N ARG A 487 5.19 -5.48 6.19
CA ARG A 487 5.85 -6.51 5.38
C ARG A 487 6.68 -5.92 4.24
N ASP A 488 6.11 -5.03 3.43
CA ASP A 488 6.82 -4.36 2.32
C ASP A 488 7.96 -3.47 2.86
N LEU A 489 7.72 -2.81 3.99
CA LEU A 489 8.72 -2.01 4.67
C LEU A 489 9.86 -2.87 5.25
N TYR A 490 9.57 -4.06 5.78
CA TYR A 490 10.59 -5.05 6.13
C TYR A 490 11.41 -5.48 4.89
N GLY A 491 10.76 -5.70 3.74
CA GLY A 491 11.44 -5.93 2.47
C GLY A 491 12.43 -4.80 2.15
N SER A 492 11.96 -3.56 2.19
CA SER A 492 12.77 -2.35 1.95
C SER A 492 13.91 -2.20 2.96
N PHE A 493 13.64 -2.42 4.25
CA PHE A 493 14.62 -2.45 5.34
C PHE A 493 15.79 -3.40 5.03
N THR A 494 15.48 -4.64 4.62
CA THR A 494 16.54 -5.62 4.32
C THR A 494 17.40 -5.22 3.12
N ALA A 495 16.84 -4.47 2.18
CA ALA A 495 17.61 -3.90 1.06
C ALA A 495 18.48 -2.72 1.51
N PHE A 496 17.93 -1.78 2.31
CA PHE A 496 18.68 -0.67 2.92
C PHE A 496 19.88 -1.18 3.72
N GLU A 497 19.67 -2.18 4.56
CA GLU A 497 20.74 -2.80 5.36
C GLU A 497 21.81 -3.43 4.46
N ALA A 498 21.40 -4.23 3.46
CA ALA A 498 22.32 -4.92 2.55
C ALA A 498 23.20 -3.94 1.75
N MET A 499 22.66 -2.81 1.31
CA MET A 499 23.40 -1.81 0.54
C MET A 499 24.16 -0.77 1.38
N GLY A 500 24.10 -0.88 2.72
CA GLY A 500 24.80 -0.01 3.65
C GLY A 500 24.10 1.32 3.95
N ASP A 501 22.83 1.48 3.56
CA ASP A 501 21.99 2.65 3.91
C ASP A 501 21.33 2.43 5.29
N VAL A 502 22.16 2.41 6.33
CA VAL A 502 21.71 2.10 7.70
C VAL A 502 20.76 3.17 8.24
N ASP A 503 20.89 4.43 7.83
CA ASP A 503 20.01 5.52 8.26
C ASP A 503 18.57 5.26 7.78
N ALA A 504 18.37 4.86 6.52
CA ALA A 504 17.04 4.51 6.02
C ALA A 504 16.46 3.25 6.69
N ALA A 505 17.30 2.29 7.06
CA ALA A 505 16.88 1.10 7.81
C ALA A 505 16.43 1.45 9.25
N ILE A 506 17.11 2.42 9.88
CA ILE A 506 16.71 2.98 11.18
C ILE A 506 15.37 3.69 11.04
N ASP A 507 15.24 4.64 10.11
CA ASP A 507 14.01 5.41 9.89
C ASP A 507 12.80 4.48 9.69
N ALA A 508 12.95 3.43 8.87
CA ALA A 508 11.89 2.44 8.62
C ALA A 508 11.47 1.68 9.90
N THR A 509 12.42 1.35 10.78
CA THR A 509 12.13 0.63 12.03
C THR A 509 11.49 1.56 13.06
N GLU A 510 12.00 2.79 13.19
CA GLU A 510 11.43 3.81 14.08
C GLU A 510 10.01 4.19 13.65
N TYR A 511 9.78 4.35 12.34
CA TYR A 511 8.45 4.66 11.81
C TYR A 511 7.38 3.66 12.29
N ILE A 512 7.68 2.36 12.19
CA ILE A 512 6.74 1.30 12.59
C ILE A 512 6.39 1.43 14.07
N TYR A 513 7.38 1.59 14.94
CA TYR A 513 7.14 1.64 16.39
C TYR A 513 6.53 2.97 16.87
N GLU A 514 6.81 4.08 16.17
CA GLU A 514 6.28 5.39 16.52
C GLU A 514 4.87 5.65 16.00
N TYR A 515 4.60 5.28 14.74
CA TYR A 515 3.40 5.70 14.02
C TYR A 515 2.43 4.55 13.74
N GLN A 516 2.94 3.36 13.43
CA GLN A 516 2.11 2.22 13.03
C GLN A 516 1.61 1.39 14.22
N GLN A 517 2.49 1.15 15.21
CA GLN A 517 2.21 0.32 16.37
C GLN A 517 1.12 0.95 17.25
N ARG A 518 0.11 0.14 17.62
CA ARG A 518 -0.94 0.53 18.57
C ARG A 518 -0.49 0.26 20.01
N GLU A 519 -1.17 0.89 20.97
CA GLU A 519 -0.86 0.74 22.41
C GLU A 519 -0.85 -0.72 22.89
N THR A 520 -1.61 -1.59 22.21
CA THR A 520 -1.72 -3.03 22.48
C THR A 520 -0.57 -3.87 21.92
N GLY A 521 0.37 -3.26 21.17
CA GLY A 521 1.40 -3.97 20.40
C GLY A 521 0.94 -4.48 19.04
N PHE A 522 -0.35 -4.35 18.73
CA PHE A 522 -0.90 -4.67 17.42
C PHE A 522 -0.38 -3.71 16.34
N LEU A 523 -0.13 -4.25 15.15
CA LEU A 523 0.09 -3.45 13.94
C LEU A 523 -1.08 -3.70 12.99
N PRO A 524 -1.77 -2.65 12.51
CA PRO A 524 -2.80 -2.79 11.50
C PRO A 524 -2.18 -3.27 10.18
N GLN A 525 -2.98 -3.99 9.38
CA GLN A 525 -2.63 -4.45 8.04
C GLN A 525 -1.89 -3.41 7.20
N ASN A 526 -2.33 -2.14 7.21
CA ASN A 526 -1.56 -1.04 6.63
C ASN A 526 -2.00 0.31 7.22
N THR A 527 -1.15 1.31 6.98
CA THR A 527 -1.42 2.70 7.38
C THR A 527 -1.21 3.68 6.24
N PHE A 528 -1.86 4.83 6.37
CA PHE A 528 -1.38 6.05 5.71
C PHE A 528 0.03 6.38 6.20
N ILE A 529 0.73 7.26 5.48
CA ILE A 529 2.11 7.65 5.83
C ILE A 529 2.22 8.31 7.22
N ASP A 530 1.13 8.82 7.78
CA ASP A 530 1.06 9.41 9.13
C ASP A 530 0.76 8.39 10.25
N GLY A 531 0.58 7.11 9.92
CA GLY A 531 0.32 6.04 10.88
C GLY A 531 -1.16 5.78 11.18
N ARG A 532 -2.10 6.53 10.59
CA ARG A 532 -3.53 6.21 10.70
C ARG A 532 -3.84 4.89 10.01
N THR A 533 -4.67 4.06 10.64
CA THR A 533 -5.10 2.77 10.07
C THR A 533 -5.90 3.04 8.80
N ARG A 534 -5.53 2.39 7.69
CA ARG A 534 -6.43 2.28 6.54
C ARG A 534 -7.21 0.96 6.64
N TRP A 535 -6.50 -0.17 6.64
CA TRP A 535 -7.09 -1.48 6.90
C TRP A 535 -6.57 -2.06 8.21
N GLY A 536 -7.50 -2.59 9.02
CA GLY A 536 -7.24 -3.15 10.34
C GLY A 536 -7.14 -4.68 10.39
N GLY A 537 -6.93 -5.36 9.25
CA GLY A 537 -6.74 -6.81 9.22
C GLY A 537 -5.54 -7.23 10.07
N GLU A 538 -5.62 -8.40 10.73
CA GLU A 538 -4.51 -8.94 11.50
C GLU A 538 -3.66 -9.88 10.64
N GLN A 539 -2.41 -9.47 10.43
CA GLN A 539 -1.38 -10.23 9.73
C GLN A 539 -0.22 -10.45 10.70
N MET A 540 -0.04 -11.69 11.16
CA MET A 540 0.88 -11.98 12.26
C MET A 540 2.35 -11.80 11.87
N ASP A 541 2.68 -11.90 10.58
CA ASP A 541 4.00 -11.61 10.03
C ASP A 541 4.35 -10.14 10.15
N GLU A 542 3.41 -9.23 9.82
CA GLU A 542 3.58 -7.79 9.96
C GLU A 542 3.88 -7.37 11.41
N ILE A 543 3.26 -8.05 12.38
CA ILE A 543 3.47 -7.79 13.80
C ILE A 543 4.83 -8.35 14.28
N ALA A 544 5.33 -9.41 13.63
CA ALA A 544 6.54 -10.11 14.03
C ALA A 544 7.84 -9.51 13.43
N PHE A 545 7.80 -9.03 12.19
CA PHE A 545 8.98 -8.47 11.50
C PHE A 545 9.69 -7.32 12.22
N PRO A 546 9.02 -6.37 12.90
CA PRO A 546 9.68 -5.25 13.57
C PRO A 546 10.69 -5.69 14.65
N ALA A 547 10.41 -6.80 15.34
CA ALA A 547 11.35 -7.36 16.32
C ALA A 547 12.62 -7.90 15.63
N VAL A 548 12.49 -8.46 14.42
CA VAL A 548 13.62 -8.91 13.60
C VAL A 548 14.44 -7.70 13.14
N MET A 549 13.79 -6.62 12.70
CA MET A 549 14.45 -5.37 12.29
C MET A 549 15.27 -4.77 13.44
N ALA A 550 14.67 -4.62 14.62
CA ALA A 550 15.35 -4.11 15.81
C ALA A 550 16.56 -4.99 16.21
N TYR A 551 16.41 -6.31 16.15
CA TYR A 551 17.52 -7.24 16.39
C TYR A 551 18.66 -7.06 15.37
N GLN A 552 18.36 -6.94 14.09
CA GLN A 552 19.36 -6.81 13.03
C GLN A 552 20.13 -5.50 13.14
N LEU A 553 19.43 -4.38 13.38
CA LEU A 553 20.06 -3.08 13.64
C LEU A 553 21.04 -3.15 14.82
N LYS A 554 20.63 -3.77 15.92
CA LYS A 554 21.48 -3.97 17.08
C LYS A 554 22.69 -4.85 16.75
N GLU A 555 22.45 -6.06 16.25
CA GLU A 555 23.52 -7.06 16.08
C GLU A 555 24.56 -6.62 15.04
N ARG A 556 24.11 -5.98 13.95
CA ARG A 556 24.96 -5.67 12.81
C ARG A 556 25.54 -4.26 12.86
N HIS A 557 24.81 -3.32 13.45
CA HIS A 557 25.18 -1.90 13.46
C HIS A 557 25.39 -1.32 14.86
N GLY A 558 25.08 -2.08 15.92
CA GLY A 558 25.17 -1.60 17.31
C GLY A 558 24.16 -0.50 17.61
N TYR A 559 23.06 -0.44 16.85
CA TYR A 559 21.97 0.50 17.06
C TYR A 559 20.84 -0.21 17.82
N GLY A 560 20.78 0.02 19.12
CA GLY A 560 19.81 -0.63 20.01
C GLY A 560 18.76 0.35 20.54
N VAL A 561 17.95 -0.13 21.48
CA VAL A 561 16.89 0.66 22.14
C VAL A 561 17.41 1.83 22.98
N GLU A 562 18.73 1.96 23.19
CA GLU A 562 19.32 3.13 23.85
C GLU A 562 19.50 4.32 22.88
N GLU A 563 19.65 4.04 21.58
CA GLU A 563 19.80 5.03 20.51
C GLU A 563 18.49 5.31 19.77
N ALA A 564 17.59 4.32 19.72
CA ALA A 564 16.32 4.39 19.03
C ALA A 564 15.30 5.30 19.72
N SER A 565 14.31 5.72 18.95
CA SER A 565 13.15 6.46 19.43
C SER A 565 12.09 5.59 20.13
N TYR A 566 12.15 4.28 19.89
CA TYR A 566 11.37 3.25 20.57
C TYR A 566 12.19 2.55 21.67
N ASP A 567 11.52 1.89 22.61
CA ASP A 567 12.18 1.15 23.69
C ASP A 567 11.84 -0.35 23.68
N TYR A 568 12.37 -1.09 24.66
CA TYR A 568 12.06 -2.51 24.80
C TYR A 568 10.57 -2.79 25.05
N GLU A 569 9.83 -1.85 25.66
CA GLU A 569 8.38 -2.02 25.87
C GLU A 569 7.63 -2.07 24.53
N ASN A 570 8.03 -1.28 23.53
CA ASN A 570 7.49 -1.38 22.17
C ASN A 570 7.73 -2.78 21.58
N ILE A 571 8.96 -3.28 21.64
CA ILE A 571 9.31 -4.63 21.13
C ILE A 571 8.51 -5.71 21.88
N ALA A 572 8.47 -5.62 23.21
CA ALA A 572 7.79 -6.58 24.07
C ALA A 572 6.30 -6.64 23.77
N LYS A 573 5.63 -5.50 23.57
CA LYS A 573 4.18 -5.46 23.26
C LYS A 573 3.83 -6.20 21.97
N SER A 574 4.58 -6.00 20.88
CA SER A 574 4.33 -6.76 19.64
C SER A 574 4.66 -8.25 19.80
N ALA A 575 5.76 -8.58 20.47
CA ALA A 575 6.11 -9.98 20.76
C ALA A 575 5.08 -10.67 21.68
N GLU A 576 4.49 -9.94 22.62
CA GLU A 576 3.40 -10.39 23.48
C GLU A 576 2.12 -10.61 22.69
N TYR A 577 1.79 -9.71 21.76
CA TYR A 577 0.66 -9.90 20.85
C TYR A 577 0.84 -11.19 20.03
N VAL A 578 2.04 -11.40 19.47
CA VAL A 578 2.39 -12.65 18.77
C VAL A 578 2.23 -13.85 19.69
N ALA A 579 2.89 -13.83 20.85
CA ALA A 579 2.83 -14.88 21.86
C ALA A 579 1.42 -15.13 22.42
N ALA A 580 0.46 -14.21 22.31
CA ALA A 580 -0.91 -14.38 22.78
C ALA A 580 -1.88 -14.87 21.71
N ASN A 581 -1.66 -14.53 20.43
CA ASN A 581 -2.62 -14.79 19.35
C ASN A 581 -2.17 -15.86 18.34
N GLY A 582 -0.86 -15.98 18.05
CA GLY A 582 -0.31 -16.94 17.09
C GLY A 582 -0.41 -18.41 17.51
N PRO A 583 -0.05 -19.41 16.69
CA PRO A 583 0.53 -19.30 15.35
C PRO A 583 -0.54 -19.31 14.25
N ARG A 584 -1.81 -19.20 14.62
CA ARG A 584 -2.89 -18.95 13.66
C ARG A 584 -2.93 -17.45 13.39
N THR A 585 -3.03 -17.07 12.12
CA THR A 585 -3.25 -15.68 11.70
C THR A 585 -4.65 -15.49 11.11
N GLN A 586 -5.21 -14.28 11.18
CA GLN A 586 -6.45 -13.95 10.46
C GLN A 586 -6.23 -13.83 8.95
N GLN A 587 -5.04 -13.40 8.54
CA GLN A 587 -4.63 -13.27 7.14
C GLN A 587 -3.15 -13.63 6.98
N GLU A 588 -2.83 -14.52 6.05
CA GLU A 588 -1.45 -14.70 5.60
C GLU A 588 -1.00 -13.56 4.66
N ARG A 589 0.26 -13.58 4.19
CA ARG A 589 0.91 -12.48 3.46
C ARG A 589 0.19 -12.00 2.18
N TRP A 590 -0.78 -12.75 1.66
CA TRP A 590 -1.61 -12.33 0.52
C TRP A 590 -2.90 -11.63 0.95
N GLU A 591 -3.09 -11.42 2.25
CA GLU A 591 -4.18 -10.65 2.85
C GLU A 591 -5.57 -11.28 2.61
N GLU A 592 -5.60 -12.59 2.35
CA GLU A 592 -6.79 -13.26 1.83
C GLU A 592 -7.40 -14.28 2.80
N GLU A 593 -6.56 -15.09 3.46
CA GLU A 593 -7.01 -16.31 4.14
C GLU A 593 -6.46 -16.45 5.56
N GLY A 594 -7.30 -16.89 6.50
CA GLY A 594 -6.89 -17.16 7.87
C GLY A 594 -6.59 -18.64 8.14
N GLY A 595 -5.68 -18.91 9.08
CA GLY A 595 -5.21 -20.27 9.40
C GLY A 595 -3.75 -20.30 9.85
N TYR A 596 -3.13 -21.47 9.75
CA TYR A 596 -1.72 -21.76 10.04
C TYR A 596 -0.97 -21.76 8.71
N SER A 597 -0.12 -20.75 8.50
CA SER A 597 0.63 -20.53 7.25
C SER A 597 2.12 -20.75 7.49
N PRO A 598 2.81 -21.58 6.67
CA PRO A 598 4.26 -21.75 6.78
C PRO A 598 5.03 -20.43 6.70
N SER A 599 4.56 -19.50 5.86
CA SER A 599 5.19 -18.17 5.70
C SER A 599 5.03 -17.32 6.95
N THR A 600 3.79 -17.16 7.43
CA THR A 600 3.50 -16.33 8.61
C THR A 600 4.13 -16.91 9.87
N THR A 601 4.03 -18.23 10.08
CA THR A 601 4.64 -18.86 11.26
C THR A 601 6.17 -18.80 11.24
N ALA A 602 6.81 -18.76 10.08
CA ALA A 602 8.25 -18.50 9.99
C ALA A 602 8.61 -17.09 10.53
N ALA A 603 7.83 -16.07 10.15
CA ALA A 603 8.00 -14.71 10.66
C ALA A 603 7.72 -14.63 12.16
N GLU A 604 6.65 -15.27 12.64
CA GLU A 604 6.29 -15.31 14.07
C GLU A 604 7.39 -15.94 14.94
N ILE A 605 7.93 -17.10 14.53
CA ILE A 605 9.03 -17.77 15.23
C ILE A 605 10.26 -16.85 15.27
N SER A 606 10.64 -16.28 14.12
CA SER A 606 11.80 -15.40 14.03
C SER A 606 11.66 -14.12 14.85
N GLY A 607 10.47 -13.50 14.83
CA GLY A 607 10.15 -12.34 15.63
C GLY A 607 10.22 -12.62 17.13
N LEU A 608 9.70 -13.75 17.60
CA LEU A 608 9.78 -14.14 19.01
C LEU A 608 11.21 -14.43 19.47
N VAL A 609 12.02 -15.09 18.64
CA VAL A 609 13.44 -15.34 18.97
C VAL A 609 14.24 -14.04 18.97
N ALA A 610 14.01 -13.16 18.01
CA ALA A 610 14.62 -11.83 17.97
C ALA A 610 14.23 -11.00 19.20
N ALA A 611 12.95 -10.96 19.55
CA ALA A 611 12.45 -10.29 20.75
C ALA A 611 13.06 -10.87 22.04
N ALA A 612 13.27 -12.19 22.11
CA ALA A 612 13.94 -12.81 23.25
C ALA A 612 15.39 -12.36 23.41
N ASP A 613 16.11 -12.11 22.31
CA ASP A 613 17.46 -11.55 22.37
C ASP A 613 17.46 -10.09 22.85
N MET A 614 16.51 -9.29 22.36
CA MET A 614 16.29 -7.93 22.86
C MET A 614 15.92 -7.92 24.35
N ALA A 615 15.13 -8.90 24.82
CA ALA A 615 14.79 -9.08 26.22
C ALA A 615 16.02 -9.43 27.09
N VAL A 616 16.92 -10.27 26.60
CA VAL A 616 18.18 -10.58 27.31
C VAL A 616 19.03 -9.32 27.49
N GLU A 617 19.13 -8.47 26.47
CA GLU A 617 19.84 -7.20 26.54
C GLU A 617 19.21 -6.23 27.55
N ALA A 618 17.87 -6.12 27.53
CA ALA A 618 17.11 -5.32 28.49
C ALA A 618 17.16 -5.86 29.94
N GLY A 619 17.66 -7.08 30.14
CA GLY A 619 17.70 -7.75 31.44
C GLY A 619 16.41 -8.47 31.83
N GLU A 620 15.48 -8.61 30.89
CA GLU A 620 14.15 -9.20 31.04
C GLU A 620 14.17 -10.71 30.75
N ARG A 621 14.88 -11.46 31.60
CA ARG A 621 15.04 -12.92 31.46
C ARG A 621 13.70 -13.66 31.35
N ALA A 622 12.69 -13.25 32.12
CA ALA A 622 11.41 -13.95 32.15
C ALA A 622 10.70 -13.90 30.79
N ASP A 623 10.73 -12.76 30.13
CA ASP A 623 10.20 -12.60 28.77
C ASP A 623 11.01 -13.41 27.77
N ALA A 624 12.35 -13.37 27.85
CA ALA A 624 13.21 -14.19 26.99
C ALA A 624 12.86 -15.68 27.08
N ILE A 625 12.66 -16.22 28.30
CA ILE A 625 12.25 -17.62 28.49
C ILE A 625 10.86 -17.90 27.92
N ALA A 626 9.90 -17.00 28.11
CA ALA A 626 8.54 -17.17 27.58
C ALA A 626 8.53 -17.16 26.04
N PHE A 627 9.17 -16.17 25.41
CA PHE A 627 9.22 -16.04 23.95
C PHE A 627 9.96 -17.21 23.30
N LEU A 628 11.13 -17.61 23.82
CA LEU A 628 11.88 -18.78 23.32
C LEU A 628 11.07 -20.07 23.49
N GLY A 629 10.39 -20.25 24.63
CA GLY A 629 9.57 -21.44 24.87
C GLY A 629 8.46 -21.59 23.84
N ILE A 630 7.77 -20.50 23.50
CA ILE A 630 6.71 -20.50 22.48
C ILE A 630 7.29 -20.72 21.09
N ALA A 631 8.36 -20.00 20.73
CA ALA A 631 9.02 -20.15 19.44
C ALA A 631 9.49 -21.59 19.20
N ASP A 632 10.10 -22.22 20.21
CA ASP A 632 10.54 -23.62 20.13
C ASP A 632 9.38 -24.59 20.00
N TYR A 633 8.26 -24.34 20.69
CA TYR A 633 7.07 -25.17 20.57
C TYR A 633 6.45 -25.05 19.18
N TRP A 634 6.39 -23.84 18.60
CA TRP A 634 5.88 -23.65 17.24
C TRP A 634 6.79 -24.27 16.20
N GLN A 635 8.10 -24.04 16.29
CA GLN A 635 9.09 -24.58 15.35
C GLN A 635 9.03 -26.11 15.23
N GLU A 636 8.80 -26.81 16.35
CA GLU A 636 8.65 -28.27 16.37
C GLU A 636 7.32 -28.79 15.80
N ASN A 637 6.29 -27.94 15.75
CA ASN A 637 4.96 -28.32 15.29
C ASN A 637 4.61 -27.80 13.90
N VAL A 638 5.49 -27.03 13.24
CA VAL A 638 5.27 -26.52 11.87
C VAL A 638 4.81 -27.63 10.92
N GLU A 639 5.52 -28.76 10.86
CA GLU A 639 5.12 -29.91 10.03
C GLU A 639 3.78 -30.50 10.47
N THR A 640 3.56 -30.63 11.79
CA THR A 640 2.36 -31.25 12.34
C THR A 640 1.09 -30.47 11.99
N TRP A 641 1.20 -29.16 11.86
CA TRP A 641 0.06 -28.28 11.59
C TRP A 641 -0.12 -27.98 10.11
N MET A 642 0.95 -27.98 9.32
CA MET A 642 0.95 -27.37 7.98
C MET A 642 1.49 -28.29 6.87
N ALA A 643 2.01 -29.48 7.19
CA ALA A 643 2.49 -30.43 6.19
C ALA A 643 1.58 -31.66 6.10
N THR A 644 1.08 -31.96 4.90
CA THR A 644 0.17 -33.09 4.68
C THR A 644 0.93 -34.39 4.43
N GLU A 645 0.63 -35.47 5.16
CA GLU A 645 1.15 -36.81 4.90
C GLU A 645 0.32 -37.58 3.86
N THR A 646 -0.88 -37.10 3.55
CA THR A 646 -1.85 -37.79 2.70
C THR A 646 -1.89 -37.27 1.26
N GLY A 647 -1.64 -35.98 1.07
CA GLY A 647 -1.71 -35.30 -0.23
C GLY A 647 -3.13 -35.18 -0.81
N ALA A 648 -3.28 -34.32 -1.82
CA ALA A 648 -4.49 -34.16 -2.64
C ALA A 648 -4.12 -33.66 -4.05
N GLY A 649 -5.09 -33.51 -4.97
CA GLY A 649 -4.84 -32.84 -6.27
C GLY A 649 -3.91 -33.55 -7.26
N GLY A 650 -3.32 -34.68 -6.88
CA GLY A 650 -2.27 -35.36 -7.65
C GLY A 650 -0.85 -35.16 -7.08
N HIS A 651 -0.71 -34.40 -6.00
CA HIS A 651 0.53 -34.24 -5.24
C HIS A 651 0.80 -35.49 -4.40
N GLU A 652 1.94 -36.14 -4.64
CA GLU A 652 2.28 -37.45 -4.06
C GLU A 652 3.61 -37.42 -3.27
N ASN A 653 4.37 -36.32 -3.31
CA ASN A 653 5.64 -36.18 -2.58
C ASN A 653 5.39 -35.80 -1.12
N THR A 654 4.76 -36.68 -0.35
CA THR A 654 4.40 -36.43 1.05
C THR A 654 5.51 -36.81 2.05
N PRO A 655 5.67 -36.09 3.17
CA PRO A 655 4.92 -34.88 3.51
C PRO A 655 5.39 -33.65 2.73
N TYR A 656 4.48 -32.74 2.43
CA TYR A 656 4.76 -31.43 1.82
C TYR A 656 3.92 -30.33 2.49
N TYR A 657 4.44 -29.11 2.52
CA TYR A 657 3.73 -27.90 2.94
C TYR A 657 2.79 -27.44 1.83
N PHE A 658 1.57 -27.07 2.22
CA PHE A 658 0.61 -26.35 1.38
C PHE A 658 0.37 -24.95 1.97
N ARG A 659 -0.33 -24.08 1.23
CA ARG A 659 -0.43 -22.64 1.53
C ARG A 659 -0.82 -22.35 2.99
N ILE A 660 -1.95 -22.89 3.44
CA ILE A 660 -2.52 -22.56 4.74
C ILE A 660 -3.48 -23.66 5.20
N SER A 661 -3.35 -24.10 6.46
CA SER A 661 -4.28 -25.02 7.11
C SER A 661 -5.27 -24.25 7.98
N ASP A 662 -6.57 -24.50 7.90
CA ASP A 662 -7.56 -23.78 8.73
C ASP A 662 -7.37 -24.05 10.24
N ASP A 663 -7.11 -25.31 10.58
CA ASP A 663 -7.35 -25.87 11.90
C ASP A 663 -6.21 -26.74 12.45
N ALA A 664 -5.04 -26.65 11.82
CA ALA A 664 -3.85 -27.42 12.15
C ALA A 664 -4.03 -28.94 12.04
N ARG A 665 -4.90 -29.39 11.11
CA ARG A 665 -5.14 -30.79 10.78
C ARG A 665 -4.84 -31.05 9.30
N PRO A 666 -3.56 -31.06 8.89
CA PRO A 666 -3.14 -31.00 7.48
C PRO A 666 -3.50 -32.22 6.62
N ASP A 667 -4.09 -33.28 7.20
CA ASP A 667 -4.56 -34.47 6.49
C ASP A 667 -6.09 -34.56 6.36
N GLU A 668 -6.83 -33.60 6.93
CA GLU A 668 -8.27 -33.54 6.74
C GLU A 668 -8.62 -32.97 5.37
N HIS A 669 -9.70 -33.51 4.79
CA HIS A 669 -10.26 -33.00 3.54
C HIS A 669 -11.12 -31.77 3.85
N THR A 670 -10.47 -30.61 3.89
CA THR A 670 -11.10 -29.30 4.14
C THR A 670 -11.21 -28.56 2.82
N MET A 671 -12.42 -28.19 2.41
CA MET A 671 -12.65 -27.40 1.19
C MET A 671 -12.66 -25.92 1.53
N ARG A 672 -11.87 -25.13 0.81
CA ARG A 672 -11.78 -23.67 0.95
C ARG A 672 -12.09 -22.99 -0.37
N THR A 673 -12.84 -21.89 -0.33
CA THR A 673 -13.14 -21.07 -1.50
C THR A 673 -12.26 -19.85 -1.47
N HIS A 674 -11.37 -19.72 -2.46
CA HIS A 674 -10.43 -18.61 -2.53
C HIS A 674 -11.10 -17.32 -3.02
N ASN A 675 -10.54 -16.22 -2.55
CA ASN A 675 -10.85 -14.87 -2.99
C ASN A 675 -10.61 -14.70 -4.50
N ASN A 676 -11.05 -13.55 -5.04
CA ASN A 676 -10.88 -13.18 -6.44
C ASN A 676 -11.52 -14.20 -7.42
N ALA A 677 -12.51 -14.95 -6.92
CA ALA A 677 -13.14 -16.11 -7.55
C ALA A 677 -12.13 -17.18 -8.05
N GLY A 678 -11.07 -17.40 -7.27
CA GLY A 678 -10.05 -18.41 -7.53
C GLY A 678 -10.60 -19.84 -7.63
N GLY A 679 -11.71 -20.11 -6.95
CA GLY A 679 -12.42 -21.38 -6.98
C GLY A 679 -12.46 -22.04 -5.59
N THR A 680 -12.97 -23.27 -5.53
CA THR A 680 -13.07 -24.04 -4.28
C THR A 680 -12.22 -25.30 -4.39
N PHE A 681 -11.21 -25.42 -3.53
CA PHE A 681 -10.22 -26.50 -3.55
C PHE A 681 -10.12 -27.16 -2.18
N ASP A 682 -9.63 -28.41 -2.15
CA ASP A 682 -9.13 -28.97 -0.89
C ASP A 682 -7.83 -28.24 -0.53
N GLU A 683 -7.66 -27.83 0.72
CA GLU A 683 -6.50 -27.01 1.15
C GLU A 683 -5.16 -27.64 0.74
N ARG A 684 -5.08 -28.97 0.71
CA ARG A 684 -3.87 -29.74 0.35
C ARG A 684 -3.53 -29.64 -1.14
N GLU A 685 -4.43 -29.16 -1.99
CA GLU A 685 -4.22 -28.91 -3.42
C GLU A 685 -3.64 -27.51 -3.69
N VAL A 686 -3.61 -26.66 -2.66
CA VAL A 686 -3.24 -25.25 -2.80
C VAL A 686 -1.76 -25.08 -2.47
N ILE A 687 -0.91 -25.21 -3.49
CA ILE A 687 0.54 -25.03 -3.35
C ILE A 687 0.89 -23.54 -3.38
N ASP A 688 1.78 -23.09 -2.48
CA ASP A 688 2.34 -21.74 -2.36
C ASP A 688 3.83 -21.85 -1.99
N GLY A 689 4.67 -20.92 -2.46
CA GLY A 689 6.11 -20.89 -2.19
C GLY A 689 6.51 -20.44 -0.78
N GLY A 690 5.56 -20.00 0.05
CA GLY A 690 5.78 -19.36 1.34
C GLY A 690 6.45 -20.23 2.39
N PHE A 691 6.52 -21.56 2.19
CA PHE A 691 7.34 -22.43 3.03
C PHE A 691 8.84 -22.14 2.90
N LEU A 692 9.28 -21.45 1.83
CA LEU A 692 10.68 -21.01 1.68
C LEU A 692 11.08 -20.01 2.77
N GLU A 693 10.13 -19.27 3.34
CA GLU A 693 10.38 -18.36 4.48
C GLU A 693 10.89 -19.11 5.72
N LEU A 694 10.48 -20.38 5.91
CA LEU A 694 11.03 -21.22 6.99
C LEU A 694 12.54 -21.38 6.85
N VAL A 695 13.05 -21.46 5.62
CA VAL A 695 14.48 -21.58 5.35
C VAL A 695 15.15 -20.22 5.40
N ARG A 696 14.59 -19.24 4.68
CA ARG A 696 15.13 -17.88 4.57
C ARG A 696 15.31 -17.21 5.93
N LEU A 697 14.36 -17.41 6.85
CA LEU A 697 14.42 -16.84 8.20
C LEU A 697 15.14 -17.75 9.21
N GLY A 698 15.74 -18.85 8.78
CA GLY A 698 16.57 -19.72 9.64
C GLY A 698 15.78 -20.64 10.57
N VAL A 699 14.49 -20.88 10.32
CA VAL A 699 13.59 -21.74 11.13
C VAL A 699 13.79 -23.22 10.79
N LYS A 700 14.11 -23.54 9.53
CA LYS A 700 14.38 -24.89 9.03
C LYS A 700 15.64 -24.90 8.15
N PRO A 701 16.41 -26.00 8.14
CA PRO A 701 17.51 -26.14 7.20
C PRO A 701 16.99 -26.32 5.77
N HIS A 702 17.76 -25.85 4.78
CA HIS A 702 17.37 -25.96 3.36
C HIS A 702 17.23 -27.42 2.88
N ASP A 703 17.93 -28.36 3.53
CA ASP A 703 17.91 -29.79 3.22
C ASP A 703 16.90 -30.58 4.05
N ASP A 704 15.99 -29.90 4.75
CA ASP A 704 14.86 -30.55 5.40
C ASP A 704 14.04 -31.37 4.37
N PRO A 705 13.73 -32.66 4.64
CA PRO A 705 13.02 -33.50 3.67
C PRO A 705 11.62 -32.99 3.29
N VAL A 706 10.90 -32.32 4.20
CA VAL A 706 9.58 -31.76 3.93
C VAL A 706 9.71 -30.54 3.02
N VAL A 707 10.70 -29.69 3.26
CA VAL A 707 11.04 -28.56 2.36
C VAL A 707 11.38 -29.06 0.97
N GLN A 708 12.24 -30.08 0.85
CA GLN A 708 12.62 -30.65 -0.46
C GLN A 708 11.45 -31.29 -1.20
N ASN A 709 10.56 -31.98 -0.48
CA ASN A 709 9.34 -32.50 -1.06
C ASN A 709 8.41 -31.38 -1.55
N SER A 710 8.27 -30.31 -0.76
CA SER A 710 7.43 -29.15 -1.08
C SER A 710 7.94 -28.40 -2.31
N LEU A 711 9.27 -28.32 -2.50
CA LEU A 711 9.86 -27.75 -3.70
C LEU A 711 9.48 -28.48 -4.98
N VAL A 712 9.41 -29.81 -4.94
CA VAL A 712 8.96 -30.59 -6.10
C VAL A 712 7.52 -30.23 -6.45
N GLU A 713 6.63 -30.18 -5.45
CA GLU A 713 5.24 -29.79 -5.69
C GLU A 713 5.11 -28.32 -6.13
N TYR A 714 5.92 -27.42 -5.58
CA TYR A 714 5.95 -26.00 -5.94
C TYR A 714 6.36 -25.78 -7.40
N ASP A 715 7.50 -26.34 -7.79
CA ASP A 715 8.06 -26.19 -9.13
C ASP A 715 7.19 -26.90 -10.19
N ASP A 716 6.65 -28.09 -9.89
CA ASP A 716 5.80 -28.83 -10.84
C ASP A 716 4.40 -28.21 -11.03
N THR A 717 3.90 -27.43 -10.06
CA THR A 717 2.51 -26.95 -10.05
C THR A 717 2.38 -25.51 -10.52
N ILE A 718 3.24 -24.60 -10.05
CA ILE A 718 3.04 -23.15 -10.23
C ILE A 718 4.24 -22.39 -10.81
N MET A 719 5.28 -23.08 -11.27
CA MET A 719 6.33 -22.48 -12.09
C MET A 719 5.92 -22.41 -13.57
N VAL A 720 6.29 -21.33 -14.25
CA VAL A 720 6.24 -21.18 -15.70
C VAL A 720 7.60 -20.71 -16.21
N GLU A 721 8.15 -21.43 -17.19
CA GLU A 721 9.33 -20.99 -17.94
C GLU A 721 8.92 -19.99 -19.02
N THR A 722 9.31 -18.72 -18.84
CA THR A 722 9.06 -17.64 -19.80
C THR A 722 10.26 -17.45 -20.75
N PRO A 723 10.15 -16.60 -21.79
CA PRO A 723 11.31 -16.21 -22.60
C PRO A 723 12.41 -15.49 -21.81
N ASN A 724 12.05 -14.85 -20.70
CA ASN A 724 12.95 -14.07 -19.83
C ASN A 724 13.60 -14.92 -18.73
N GLY A 725 12.99 -16.07 -18.40
CA GLY A 725 13.43 -17.05 -17.42
C GLY A 725 12.24 -17.63 -16.61
N PRO A 726 12.49 -18.44 -15.58
CA PRO A 726 11.41 -19.01 -14.77
C PRO A 726 10.74 -17.94 -13.89
N GLY A 727 9.42 -18.01 -13.76
CA GLY A 727 8.61 -17.24 -12.82
C GLY A 727 7.58 -18.15 -12.15
N TRP A 728 7.03 -17.74 -11.01
CA TRP A 728 6.05 -18.52 -10.25
C TRP A 728 4.79 -17.70 -9.98
N TYR A 729 3.63 -18.36 -9.94
CA TYR A 729 2.42 -17.77 -9.35
C TYR A 729 2.53 -17.70 -7.84
N ARG A 730 1.67 -16.90 -7.17
CA ARG A 730 1.58 -16.87 -5.70
C ARG A 730 1.19 -18.24 -5.16
N TYR A 731 0.06 -18.75 -5.64
CA TYR A 731 -0.46 -20.06 -5.26
C TYR A 731 -1.39 -20.65 -6.31
N SER A 732 -1.72 -21.94 -6.15
CA SER A 732 -2.63 -22.66 -7.05
C SER A 732 -4.06 -22.14 -6.97
N GLY A 733 -4.63 -21.73 -8.10
CA GLY A 733 -5.99 -21.18 -8.14
C GLY A 733 -6.08 -19.70 -7.79
N ASP A 734 -4.96 -18.98 -7.78
CA ASP A 734 -4.93 -17.52 -7.61
C ASP A 734 -5.76 -16.79 -8.68
N GLY A 735 -6.62 -15.87 -8.24
CA GLY A 735 -7.49 -15.04 -9.07
C GLY A 735 -7.08 -13.57 -9.18
N TYR A 736 -6.00 -13.13 -8.54
CA TYR A 736 -5.58 -11.73 -8.48
C TYR A 736 -4.71 -11.32 -9.68
N GLY A 737 -5.37 -11.11 -10.81
CA GLY A 737 -4.72 -10.70 -12.05
C GLY A 737 -5.71 -10.60 -13.19
N GLU A 738 -5.25 -10.23 -14.39
CA GLU A 738 -6.10 -10.04 -15.57
C GLU A 738 -7.04 -11.24 -15.83
N LYS A 739 -8.09 -11.03 -16.61
CA LYS A 739 -9.04 -12.09 -16.95
C LYS A 739 -8.41 -13.19 -17.80
N ASP A 740 -8.84 -14.43 -17.55
CA ASP A 740 -8.32 -15.70 -18.09
C ASP A 740 -8.71 -16.00 -19.56
N GLY A 741 -9.62 -15.23 -20.16
CA GLY A 741 -10.16 -15.57 -21.48
C GLY A 741 -11.30 -16.60 -21.46
N SER A 742 -11.99 -16.74 -20.32
CA SER A 742 -13.19 -17.56 -20.18
C SER A 742 -14.31 -17.20 -21.18
N GLU A 743 -15.37 -18.01 -21.24
CA GLU A 743 -16.47 -17.79 -22.21
C GLU A 743 -17.15 -16.42 -22.09
N TRP A 744 -16.95 -15.72 -20.97
CA TRP A 744 -17.56 -14.43 -20.64
C TRP A 744 -16.61 -13.23 -20.84
N PHE A 745 -15.29 -13.42 -20.76
CA PHE A 745 -14.30 -12.34 -20.79
C PHE A 745 -13.14 -12.66 -21.74
N ARG A 746 -12.58 -11.65 -22.41
CA ARG A 746 -11.38 -11.84 -23.24
C ARG A 746 -10.14 -11.93 -22.35
N ALA A 747 -9.14 -12.69 -22.79
CA ALA A 747 -7.86 -12.76 -22.09
C ALA A 747 -7.19 -11.37 -22.06
N GLY A 748 -6.57 -11.04 -20.93
CA GLY A 748 -5.83 -9.80 -20.73
C GLY A 748 -6.68 -8.61 -20.29
N VAL A 749 -8.00 -8.76 -20.15
CA VAL A 749 -8.85 -7.70 -19.58
C VAL A 749 -8.36 -7.39 -18.16
N PRO A 750 -8.20 -6.10 -17.78
CA PRO A 750 -7.82 -5.71 -16.43
C PRO A 750 -8.66 -6.37 -15.33
N TRP A 751 -8.04 -6.59 -14.18
CA TRP A 751 -8.75 -7.16 -13.04
C TRP A 751 -9.77 -6.17 -12.48
N ALA A 752 -10.82 -6.71 -11.87
CA ALA A 752 -11.92 -5.99 -11.23
C ALA A 752 -12.60 -6.95 -10.24
N THR A 753 -13.11 -6.42 -9.13
CA THR A 753 -13.52 -7.15 -7.92
C THR A 753 -14.79 -7.99 -8.09
N ASP A 754 -15.66 -7.63 -9.03
CA ASP A 754 -16.93 -8.29 -9.30
C ASP A 754 -16.83 -9.49 -10.26
N MET A 755 -15.62 -9.82 -10.71
CA MET A 755 -15.41 -10.79 -11.79
C MET A 755 -14.18 -11.67 -11.55
N ARG A 756 -14.27 -12.95 -11.92
CA ARG A 756 -13.16 -13.91 -11.85
C ARG A 756 -11.92 -13.44 -12.62
N GLY A 757 -10.79 -13.30 -11.93
CA GLY A 757 -9.48 -13.08 -12.54
C GLY A 757 -8.63 -14.35 -12.61
N GLN A 758 -7.37 -14.17 -12.97
CA GLN A 758 -6.32 -15.18 -12.90
C GLN A 758 -5.03 -14.48 -12.51
N GLY A 759 -4.47 -14.85 -11.35
CA GLY A 759 -3.18 -14.37 -10.92
C GLY A 759 -2.10 -14.72 -11.93
N ARG A 760 -1.10 -13.84 -12.06
CA ARG A 760 0.02 -13.99 -13.00
C ARG A 760 1.31 -14.35 -12.27
N LEU A 761 2.42 -14.37 -13.00
CA LEU A 761 3.72 -14.68 -12.41
C LEU A 761 4.23 -13.45 -11.67
N TRP A 762 4.70 -13.64 -10.43
CA TRP A 762 5.29 -12.56 -9.66
C TRP A 762 6.82 -12.66 -9.73
N PRO A 763 7.52 -11.63 -10.25
CA PRO A 763 8.98 -11.67 -10.35
C PRO A 763 9.66 -11.95 -9.02
N ILE A 764 9.15 -11.41 -7.91
CA ILE A 764 9.73 -11.57 -6.57
C ILE A 764 10.06 -13.03 -6.19
N PHE A 765 9.24 -14.01 -6.59
CA PHE A 765 9.48 -15.42 -6.26
C PHE A 765 10.66 -16.03 -7.00
N THR A 766 11.05 -15.45 -8.13
CA THR A 766 12.34 -15.75 -8.78
C THR A 766 13.49 -15.41 -7.86
N GLY A 767 13.35 -14.31 -7.11
CA GLY A 767 14.29 -13.86 -6.09
C GLY A 767 14.29 -14.74 -4.84
N GLU A 768 13.10 -15.02 -4.26
CA GLU A 768 12.96 -15.92 -3.10
C GLU A 768 13.53 -17.32 -3.41
N ARG A 769 13.26 -17.83 -4.63
CA ARG A 769 13.83 -19.10 -5.10
C ARG A 769 15.35 -19.01 -5.21
N GLY A 770 15.90 -17.88 -5.63
CA GLY A 770 17.34 -17.63 -5.72
C GLY A 770 18.04 -17.67 -4.36
N GLU A 771 17.44 -17.06 -3.33
CA GLU A 771 17.95 -17.12 -1.96
C GLU A 771 17.97 -18.54 -1.41
N TYR A 772 16.94 -19.35 -1.70
CA TYR A 772 16.96 -20.77 -1.33
C TYR A 772 18.05 -21.55 -2.09
N GLU A 773 18.22 -21.34 -3.40
CA GLU A 773 19.22 -22.06 -4.20
C GLU A 773 20.66 -21.76 -3.75
N LEU A 774 20.95 -20.56 -3.25
CA LEU A 774 22.25 -20.23 -2.67
C LEU A 774 22.68 -21.23 -1.58
N LEU A 775 21.73 -21.62 -0.72
CA LEU A 775 21.99 -22.54 0.39
C LEU A 775 22.28 -23.98 -0.08
N ARG A 776 21.83 -24.36 -1.28
CA ARG A 776 22.07 -25.68 -1.88
C ARG A 776 23.45 -25.81 -2.52
N GLY A 777 24.09 -24.71 -2.87
CA GLY A 777 25.44 -24.71 -3.45
C GLY A 777 25.56 -25.56 -4.72
N GLU A 778 26.43 -26.57 -4.72
CA GLU A 778 26.67 -27.41 -5.92
C GLU A 778 25.47 -28.28 -6.33
N ASP A 779 24.51 -28.50 -5.43
CA ASP A 779 23.32 -29.32 -5.68
C ASP A 779 22.11 -28.48 -6.12
N GLN A 780 22.29 -27.19 -6.44
CA GLN A 780 21.23 -26.28 -6.87
C GLN A 780 20.53 -26.71 -8.17
N ASP A 781 19.22 -26.49 -8.27
CA ASP A 781 18.46 -26.75 -9.51
C ASP A 781 18.51 -25.55 -10.47
N PHE A 782 18.56 -24.34 -9.92
CA PHE A 782 18.75 -23.09 -10.65
C PHE A 782 20.05 -22.40 -10.20
N ASP A 783 20.71 -21.70 -11.13
CA ASP A 783 21.83 -20.82 -10.78
C ASP A 783 21.28 -19.49 -10.23
N PRO A 784 21.62 -19.08 -9.00
CA PRO A 784 21.18 -17.80 -8.43
C PRO A 784 21.52 -16.59 -9.32
N ASN A 785 22.65 -16.61 -10.04
CA ASN A 785 22.99 -15.53 -10.98
C ASN A 785 22.01 -15.48 -12.16
N HIS A 786 21.58 -16.65 -12.65
CA HIS A 786 20.58 -16.71 -13.69
C HIS A 786 19.21 -16.19 -13.22
N LEU A 787 18.84 -16.45 -11.96
CA LEU A 787 17.61 -15.91 -11.36
C LEU A 787 17.70 -14.39 -11.15
N LEU A 788 18.87 -13.87 -10.76
CA LEU A 788 19.13 -12.43 -10.72
C LEU A 788 18.99 -11.79 -12.11
N GLU A 789 19.61 -12.37 -13.14
CA GLU A 789 19.44 -11.92 -14.53
C GLU A 789 17.97 -11.98 -14.99
N THR A 790 17.23 -13.00 -14.53
CA THR A 790 15.82 -13.18 -14.88
C THR A 790 14.96 -12.06 -14.29
N LEU A 791 15.17 -11.68 -13.03
CA LEU A 791 14.53 -10.51 -12.42
C LEU A 791 14.82 -9.22 -13.21
N ALA A 792 16.06 -9.02 -13.64
CA ALA A 792 16.43 -7.85 -14.46
C ALA A 792 15.73 -7.86 -15.84
N ARG A 793 15.48 -9.04 -16.43
CA ARG A 793 14.75 -9.18 -17.70
C ARG A 793 13.24 -9.02 -17.58
N PHE A 794 12.67 -9.18 -16.39
CA PHE A 794 11.26 -8.88 -16.13
C PHE A 794 10.97 -7.39 -15.98
N ALA A 795 12.01 -6.56 -15.82
CA ALA A 795 11.85 -5.11 -15.73
C ALA A 795 11.47 -4.50 -17.09
N THR A 796 10.76 -3.37 -17.06
CA THR A 796 10.49 -2.59 -18.26
C THR A 796 11.79 -2.10 -18.93
N GLY A 797 11.71 -1.61 -20.17
CA GLY A 797 12.88 -1.06 -20.89
C GLY A 797 13.59 0.09 -20.15
N SER A 798 12.90 0.76 -19.23
CA SER A 798 13.41 1.81 -18.36
C SER A 798 13.72 1.33 -16.92
N ARG A 799 13.80 0.01 -16.72
CA ARG A 799 14.26 -0.69 -15.52
C ARG A 799 13.30 -0.70 -14.32
N ALA A 800 12.02 -0.39 -14.53
CA ALA A 800 11.01 -0.53 -13.48
C ALA A 800 10.59 -2.01 -13.34
N MET A 801 10.70 -2.58 -12.14
CA MET A 801 10.33 -3.99 -11.89
C MET A 801 8.85 -4.13 -11.48
N PRO A 802 8.03 -4.92 -12.20
CA PRO A 802 6.60 -5.06 -11.95
C PRO A 802 6.29 -6.03 -10.79
N GLU A 803 5.08 -5.93 -10.26
CA GLU A 803 4.46 -6.94 -9.39
C GLU A 803 4.18 -8.23 -10.15
N GLN A 804 3.65 -8.11 -11.38
CA GLN A 804 3.18 -9.23 -12.18
C GLN A 804 3.67 -9.14 -13.63
N VAL A 805 4.11 -10.28 -14.17
CA VAL A 805 4.43 -10.48 -15.58
C VAL A 805 3.51 -11.51 -16.23
N TRP A 806 3.22 -11.31 -17.50
CA TRP A 806 2.30 -12.14 -18.28
C TRP A 806 2.84 -13.56 -18.49
N ASP A 807 1.95 -14.55 -18.49
CA ASP A 807 2.26 -15.96 -18.29
C ASP A 807 2.00 -16.86 -19.52
N HIS A 808 1.55 -16.28 -20.64
CA HIS A 808 1.17 -17.03 -21.83
C HIS A 808 1.69 -16.44 -23.14
N ALA A 809 2.09 -17.31 -24.08
CA ALA A 809 2.60 -16.94 -25.40
C ALA A 809 1.52 -16.56 -26.43
N ASP A 810 0.25 -16.78 -26.11
CA ASP A 810 -0.86 -16.52 -27.04
C ASP A 810 -1.24 -15.03 -27.04
N ASP A 811 -1.63 -14.53 -28.22
CA ASP A 811 -2.15 -13.17 -28.37
C ASP A 811 -3.36 -12.94 -27.44
N ASN A 812 -3.40 -11.79 -26.78
CA ASN A 812 -4.49 -11.36 -25.92
C ASN A 812 -5.08 -10.03 -26.41
N ALA A 813 -6.19 -9.58 -25.79
CA ALA A 813 -6.92 -8.41 -26.27
C ALA A 813 -6.25 -7.06 -25.94
N TYR A 814 -5.20 -7.07 -25.12
CA TYR A 814 -4.56 -5.88 -24.53
C TYR A 814 -3.07 -5.77 -24.86
N GLY A 815 -2.53 -6.73 -25.61
CA GLY A 815 -1.14 -6.69 -26.11
C GLY A 815 -0.08 -7.15 -25.11
N TRP A 816 -0.45 -7.79 -23.99
CA TRP A 816 0.53 -8.30 -23.03
C TRP A 816 1.49 -9.30 -23.66
N GLU A 817 2.79 -9.10 -23.48
CA GLU A 817 3.84 -9.95 -24.04
C GLU A 817 4.30 -11.00 -23.03
N PHE A 818 4.55 -12.24 -23.46
CA PHE A 818 4.91 -13.34 -22.55
C PHE A 818 6.23 -13.08 -21.83
N GLY A 819 6.18 -12.96 -20.51
CA GLY A 819 7.31 -12.61 -19.66
C GLY A 819 7.51 -11.10 -19.46
N GLU A 820 6.61 -10.25 -19.95
CA GLU A 820 6.66 -8.80 -19.75
C GLU A 820 5.59 -8.33 -18.74
N GLY A 821 5.72 -7.10 -18.25
CA GLY A 821 4.81 -6.49 -17.27
C GLY A 821 3.33 -6.50 -17.69
N THR A 822 2.46 -6.48 -16.68
CA THR A 822 0.99 -6.40 -16.82
C THR A 822 0.49 -5.03 -16.35
N SER A 823 -0.83 -4.83 -16.24
CA SER A 823 -1.39 -3.58 -15.69
C SER A 823 -1.45 -3.56 -14.15
N ALA A 824 -0.88 -4.57 -13.48
CA ALA A 824 -0.69 -4.57 -12.03
C ALA A 824 0.34 -3.51 -11.60
N ALA A 825 0.70 -3.47 -10.31
CA ALA A 825 1.60 -2.46 -9.77
C ALA A 825 2.98 -2.50 -10.44
N THR A 826 3.46 -1.37 -10.97
CA THR A 826 4.84 -1.19 -11.44
C THR A 826 5.31 0.23 -11.13
N PRO A 827 6.51 0.45 -10.57
CA PRO A 827 7.35 -0.55 -9.93
C PRO A 827 6.71 -1.06 -8.63
N LEU A 828 7.02 -2.30 -8.23
CA LEU A 828 6.75 -2.79 -6.87
C LEU A 828 8.02 -2.67 -6.01
N CYS A 829 7.97 -1.93 -4.89
CA CYS A 829 9.13 -1.74 -4.01
C CYS A 829 9.66 -3.07 -3.47
N TRP A 830 8.77 -4.00 -3.12
CA TRP A 830 9.14 -5.32 -2.61
C TRP A 830 9.96 -6.14 -3.63
N THR A 831 9.60 -6.11 -4.92
CA THR A 831 10.39 -6.79 -5.98
C THR A 831 11.77 -6.13 -6.17
N ASN A 832 11.84 -4.80 -6.13
CA ASN A 832 13.11 -4.08 -6.21
C ASN A 832 14.01 -4.39 -5.01
N ALA A 833 13.45 -4.43 -3.80
CA ALA A 833 14.15 -4.82 -2.59
C ALA A 833 14.68 -6.26 -2.66
N GLN A 834 13.88 -7.20 -3.18
CA GLN A 834 14.31 -8.58 -3.40
C GLN A 834 15.48 -8.68 -4.40
N TYR A 835 15.48 -7.89 -5.47
CA TYR A 835 16.58 -7.85 -6.43
C TYR A 835 17.88 -7.36 -5.78
N ILE A 836 17.82 -6.27 -5.02
CA ILE A 836 18.96 -5.71 -4.29
C ILE A 836 19.51 -6.76 -3.32
N ARG A 837 18.64 -7.36 -2.52
CA ARG A 837 19.02 -8.33 -1.48
C ARG A 837 19.59 -9.61 -2.06
N LEU A 838 19.02 -10.13 -3.16
CA LEU A 838 19.58 -11.30 -3.85
C LEU A 838 20.98 -11.00 -4.39
N ALA A 839 21.20 -9.82 -4.96
CA ALA A 839 22.53 -9.43 -5.47
C ALA A 839 23.61 -9.49 -4.38
N HIS A 840 23.31 -8.98 -3.18
CA HIS A 840 24.19 -9.08 -2.01
C HIS A 840 24.32 -10.50 -1.48
N SER A 841 23.23 -11.27 -1.47
CA SER A 841 23.21 -12.67 -1.03
C SER A 841 24.07 -13.57 -1.93
N ILE A 842 24.11 -13.31 -3.24
CA ILE A 842 24.98 -14.02 -4.18
C ILE A 842 26.46 -13.82 -3.84
N ASP A 843 26.86 -12.58 -3.53
CA ASP A 843 28.23 -12.27 -3.14
C ASP A 843 28.60 -12.88 -1.79
N ALA A 844 27.67 -12.87 -0.83
CA ALA A 844 27.84 -13.48 0.48
C ALA A 844 27.86 -15.02 0.41
N GLY A 845 27.18 -15.60 -0.58
CA GLY A 845 26.97 -17.04 -0.75
C GLY A 845 25.85 -17.61 0.13
N GLU A 846 25.06 -16.75 0.77
CA GLU A 846 23.92 -17.07 1.62
C GLU A 846 23.00 -15.84 1.77
N PRO A 847 21.72 -16.01 2.14
CA PRO A 847 20.80 -14.89 2.35
C PRO A 847 21.33 -13.93 3.43
N VAL A 848 21.65 -12.69 3.03
CA VAL A 848 22.32 -11.72 3.91
C VAL A 848 21.46 -11.30 5.09
N GLU A 849 20.14 -11.30 4.94
CA GLU A 849 19.16 -10.87 5.92
C GLU A 849 18.68 -12.00 6.85
N MET A 850 19.18 -13.23 6.70
CA MET A 850 18.82 -14.32 7.61
C MET A 850 19.18 -13.94 9.06
N PRO A 851 18.22 -13.97 10.01
CA PRO A 851 18.51 -13.63 11.40
C PRO A 851 19.44 -14.68 12.03
N GLN A 852 20.67 -14.27 12.36
CA GLN A 852 21.71 -15.20 12.84
C GLN A 852 21.28 -15.92 14.13
N VAL A 853 20.63 -15.21 15.05
CA VAL A 853 20.12 -15.80 16.30
C VAL A 853 19.10 -16.93 16.09
N VAL A 854 18.30 -16.85 15.03
CA VAL A 854 17.30 -17.87 14.68
C VAL A 854 17.99 -19.09 14.07
N ARG A 855 18.85 -18.85 13.09
CA ARG A 855 19.68 -19.89 12.45
C ARG A 855 20.54 -20.63 13.47
N ASP A 856 21.22 -19.91 14.35
CA ASP A 856 22.05 -20.50 15.41
C ASP A 856 21.24 -21.38 16.33
N ARG A 857 19.96 -21.07 16.54
CA ARG A 857 19.07 -21.86 17.40
C ARG A 857 18.54 -23.12 16.71
N TYR A 858 18.08 -23.01 15.47
CA TYR A 858 17.29 -24.08 14.82
C TYR A 858 18.00 -24.83 13.69
N VAL A 859 19.04 -24.25 13.09
CA VAL A 859 19.77 -24.85 11.96
C VAL A 859 21.17 -25.31 12.37
N ASP A 860 21.97 -24.42 12.94
CA ASP A 860 23.38 -24.72 13.26
C ASP A 860 23.56 -25.25 14.69
N GLY A 861 22.65 -24.91 15.59
CA GLY A 861 22.67 -25.30 17.00
C GLY A 861 21.91 -26.56 17.32
N VAL A 862 21.88 -26.86 18.61
CA VAL A 862 21.05 -27.92 19.18
C VAL A 862 20.33 -27.32 20.38
N VAL A 863 19.00 -27.25 20.30
CA VAL A 863 18.17 -26.83 21.43
C VAL A 863 18.44 -27.76 22.62
N SER A 864 18.68 -27.18 23.79
CA SER A 864 19.01 -27.92 25.01
C SER A 864 17.89 -28.88 25.43
N GLU A 865 18.26 -29.97 26.10
CA GLU A 865 17.30 -30.97 26.59
C GLU A 865 16.32 -30.31 27.57
N ARG A 866 15.02 -30.37 27.24
CA ARG A 866 13.97 -29.68 27.99
C ARG A 866 13.72 -30.33 29.36
N PRO A 867 13.42 -29.54 30.40
CA PRO A 867 12.88 -30.09 31.64
C PRO A 867 11.51 -30.71 31.39
N SER A 868 11.07 -31.56 32.31
CA SER A 868 9.68 -31.98 32.40
C SER A 868 8.80 -30.80 32.81
N LEU A 869 7.62 -30.68 32.21
CA LEU A 869 6.59 -29.75 32.65
C LEU A 869 5.24 -30.46 32.61
N THR A 870 4.41 -30.18 33.61
CA THR A 870 2.99 -30.48 33.61
C THR A 870 2.30 -29.35 34.37
N ALA A 871 1.54 -28.52 33.67
CA ALA A 871 0.80 -27.40 34.24
C ALA A 871 -0.70 -27.69 34.21
N GLU A 872 -1.34 -27.54 35.37
CA GLU A 872 -2.80 -27.47 35.50
C GLU A 872 -3.20 -25.99 35.42
N ILE A 873 -3.61 -25.56 34.22
CA ILE A 873 -4.11 -24.22 33.92
C ILE A 873 -5.65 -24.30 33.86
N PRO A 874 -6.39 -23.67 34.79
CA PRO A 874 -7.84 -23.66 34.70
C PRO A 874 -8.32 -22.90 33.45
N ASP A 875 -9.29 -23.48 32.74
CA ASP A 875 -9.91 -22.91 31.53
C ASP A 875 -10.77 -21.66 31.80
N THR A 876 -11.07 -21.39 33.07
CA THR A 876 -11.91 -20.28 33.50
C THR A 876 -11.36 -19.59 34.76
N ALA A 877 -11.16 -18.28 34.69
CA ALA A 877 -10.74 -17.49 35.83
C ALA A 877 -11.92 -16.89 36.60
N ARG A 878 -11.77 -16.78 37.93
CA ARG A 878 -12.79 -16.21 38.83
C ARG A 878 -12.22 -15.02 39.59
N GLY A 879 -12.76 -13.83 39.31
CA GLY A 879 -12.36 -12.60 40.01
C GLY A 879 -11.10 -11.93 39.47
N GLY A 880 -10.69 -12.26 38.24
CA GLY A 880 -9.56 -11.63 37.53
C GLY A 880 -8.22 -12.27 37.84
N SER A 881 -8.18 -13.28 38.71
CA SER A 881 -6.98 -14.05 39.02
C SER A 881 -7.17 -15.54 38.75
N LEU A 882 -6.08 -16.20 38.40
CA LEU A 882 -5.96 -17.61 38.09
C LEU A 882 -4.78 -18.19 38.87
N THR A 883 -4.98 -19.32 39.55
CA THR A 883 -3.88 -20.08 40.15
C THR A 883 -3.46 -21.17 39.20
N VAL A 884 -2.23 -21.11 38.72
CA VAL A 884 -1.59 -22.16 37.92
C VAL A 884 -0.78 -23.05 38.87
N THR A 885 -1.02 -24.36 38.81
CA THR A 885 -0.26 -25.33 39.61
C THR A 885 0.38 -26.37 38.73
N GLY A 886 1.53 -26.91 39.12
CA GLY A 886 2.16 -27.92 38.28
C GLY A 886 3.36 -28.61 38.90
N ASN A 887 4.00 -29.45 38.09
CA ASN A 887 5.23 -30.15 38.44
C ASN A 887 6.27 -29.92 37.34
N THR A 888 7.52 -29.77 37.75
CA THR A 888 8.66 -29.65 36.83
C THR A 888 9.95 -30.05 37.56
N ASP A 889 10.96 -30.47 36.82
CA ASP A 889 12.35 -30.63 37.28
C ASP A 889 13.27 -29.49 36.80
N ALA A 890 12.69 -28.43 36.25
CA ALA A 890 13.35 -27.16 35.95
C ALA A 890 13.82 -26.43 37.22
N ASP A 891 14.67 -25.42 37.03
CA ASP A 891 15.18 -24.55 38.10
C ASP A 891 14.26 -23.34 38.33
N GLU A 892 13.54 -22.90 37.29
CA GLU A 892 12.63 -21.76 37.33
C GLU A 892 11.36 -21.99 36.48
N VAL A 893 10.27 -21.29 36.84
CA VAL A 893 9.02 -21.24 36.09
C VAL A 893 8.63 -19.79 35.87
N VAL A 894 8.25 -19.49 34.63
CA VAL A 894 7.65 -18.24 34.19
C VAL A 894 6.19 -18.50 33.83
N VAL A 895 5.28 -17.70 34.37
CA VAL A 895 3.88 -17.66 33.94
C VAL A 895 3.60 -16.27 33.36
N LYS A 896 3.27 -16.22 32.07
CA LYS A 896 2.99 -14.99 31.33
C LYS A 896 1.53 -14.93 30.89
N THR A 897 0.91 -13.77 31.08
CA THR A 897 -0.44 -13.41 30.62
C THR A 897 -0.36 -12.08 29.87
N ARG A 898 -1.45 -11.62 29.25
CA ARG A 898 -1.53 -10.27 28.65
C ARG A 898 -1.32 -9.14 29.67
N THR A 899 -1.47 -9.41 30.97
CA THR A 899 -1.38 -8.37 32.02
C THR A 899 -0.07 -8.41 32.79
N GLU A 900 0.53 -9.59 32.99
CA GLU A 900 1.76 -9.69 33.78
C GLU A 900 2.62 -10.91 33.43
N THR A 901 3.91 -10.80 33.73
CA THR A 901 4.87 -11.91 33.76
C THR A 901 5.27 -12.20 35.22
N VAL A 902 5.02 -13.41 35.71
CA VAL A 902 5.45 -13.87 37.04
C VAL A 902 6.56 -14.90 36.89
N HIS A 903 7.69 -14.68 37.56
CA HIS A 903 8.87 -15.55 37.51
C HIS A 903 9.22 -16.05 38.92
N GLU A 904 9.21 -17.37 39.13
CA GLU A 904 9.46 -18.01 40.41
C GLU A 904 10.47 -19.18 40.30
N PRO A 905 11.46 -19.29 41.22
CA PRO A 905 12.37 -20.43 41.28
C PRO A 905 11.67 -21.68 41.81
N VAL A 906 11.97 -22.85 41.23
CA VAL A 906 11.40 -24.14 41.65
C VAL A 906 12.37 -24.90 42.54
N SER A 907 11.96 -25.20 43.77
CA SER A 907 12.81 -25.91 44.74
C SER A 907 12.26 -27.26 45.23
N GLU A 908 10.96 -27.51 45.04
CA GLU A 908 10.28 -28.73 45.52
C GLU A 908 9.62 -29.54 44.39
N SER A 909 10.09 -29.37 43.15
CA SER A 909 9.56 -29.99 41.91
C SER A 909 8.07 -29.76 41.66
N THR A 910 7.47 -28.82 42.40
CA THR A 910 6.08 -28.40 42.34
C THR A 910 6.03 -26.89 42.42
N PHE A 911 5.05 -26.28 41.75
CA PHE A 911 4.81 -24.84 41.77
C PHE A 911 3.31 -24.54 41.88
N GLU A 912 3.00 -23.39 42.46
CA GLU A 912 1.67 -22.80 42.60
C GLU A 912 1.86 -21.28 42.47
N ILE A 913 1.36 -20.71 41.37
CA ILE A 913 1.59 -19.31 40.98
C ILE A 913 0.23 -18.67 40.69
N ASP A 914 -0.05 -17.54 41.35
CA ASP A 914 -1.23 -16.74 41.10
C ASP A 914 -0.90 -15.68 40.04
N VAL A 915 -1.70 -15.61 38.98
CA VAL A 915 -1.58 -14.61 37.91
C VAL A 915 -2.92 -13.91 37.64
N THR A 916 -2.83 -12.71 37.09
CA THR A 916 -3.96 -11.88 36.66
C THR A 916 -4.27 -12.18 35.20
N VAL A 917 -5.55 -12.32 34.89
CA VAL A 917 -6.04 -12.50 33.52
C VAL A 917 -7.18 -11.53 33.25
N GLN A 918 -7.27 -11.04 32.01
CA GLN A 918 -8.31 -10.12 31.57
C GLN A 918 -9.00 -10.63 30.30
N GLY A 919 -10.34 -10.59 30.29
CA GLY A 919 -11.11 -11.01 29.12
C GLY A 919 -10.85 -12.46 28.71
N GLU A 920 -10.63 -12.68 27.43
CA GLU A 920 -9.98 -13.89 26.94
C GLU A 920 -8.46 -13.66 26.96
N ASP A 921 -7.72 -14.56 27.63
CA ASP A 921 -6.29 -14.39 27.86
C ASP A 921 -5.56 -15.72 27.63
N ARG A 922 -4.37 -15.67 27.03
CA ARG A 922 -3.53 -16.85 26.87
C ARG A 922 -2.52 -16.92 28.00
N VAL A 923 -2.65 -17.95 28.82
CA VAL A 923 -1.74 -18.18 29.94
C VAL A 923 -0.63 -19.12 29.48
N ILE A 924 0.59 -18.59 29.42
CA ILE A 924 1.79 -19.31 29.00
C ILE A 924 2.58 -19.70 30.26
N VAL A 925 2.93 -20.97 30.38
CA VAL A 925 3.75 -21.51 31.46
C VAL A 925 5.03 -22.08 30.85
N ALA A 926 6.16 -21.42 31.08
CA ALA A 926 7.47 -21.86 30.63
C ALA A 926 8.32 -22.30 31.83
N ALA A 927 8.92 -23.48 31.74
CA ALA A 927 9.83 -24.02 32.75
C ALA A 927 11.24 -24.14 32.15
N ALA A 928 12.24 -23.57 32.84
CA ALA A 928 13.60 -23.43 32.30
C ALA A 928 14.70 -23.86 33.28
N THR A 929 15.84 -24.28 32.72
CA THR A 929 17.08 -24.47 33.49
C THR A 929 17.75 -23.12 33.80
N ASP A 930 18.55 -23.05 34.87
CA ASP A 930 19.25 -21.81 35.32
C ASP A 930 20.42 -21.39 34.40
N ASP A 931 20.48 -21.91 33.17
CA ASP A 931 21.46 -21.53 32.16
C ASP A 931 21.06 -20.19 31.49
N PRO A 932 21.98 -19.47 30.80
CA PRO A 932 21.62 -18.31 29.98
C PRO A 932 20.43 -18.62 29.05
N ALA A 933 19.52 -17.67 28.81
CA ALA A 933 18.21 -17.96 28.20
C ALA A 933 18.28 -18.76 26.88
N PHE A 934 19.22 -18.42 26.00
CA PHE A 934 19.43 -19.13 24.73
C PHE A 934 20.08 -20.51 24.88
N GLU A 935 20.75 -20.78 26.00
CA GLU A 935 21.37 -22.06 26.35
C GLU A 935 20.45 -22.95 27.22
N ALA A 936 19.37 -22.37 27.78
CA ALA A 936 18.47 -23.06 28.69
C ALA A 936 17.63 -24.12 27.98
N GLY A 937 17.40 -25.24 28.67
CA GLY A 937 16.34 -26.18 28.27
C GLY A 937 14.99 -25.60 28.68
N ILE A 938 14.08 -25.38 27.74
CA ILE A 938 12.78 -24.72 27.99
C ILE A 938 11.64 -25.65 27.59
N ALA A 939 10.72 -25.93 28.52
CA ALA A 939 9.45 -26.58 28.24
C ALA A 939 8.32 -25.57 28.40
N VAL A 940 7.33 -25.60 27.50
CA VAL A 940 6.18 -24.69 27.55
C VAL A 940 4.86 -25.47 27.49
N GLU A 941 3.87 -25.00 28.24
CA GLU A 941 2.46 -25.34 28.09
C GLU A 941 1.65 -24.05 28.11
N TYR A 942 0.60 -23.95 27.30
CA TYR A 942 -0.29 -22.79 27.32
C TYR A 942 -1.75 -23.17 27.08
N VAL A 943 -2.67 -22.38 27.64
CA VAL A 943 -4.12 -22.53 27.49
C VAL A 943 -4.77 -21.15 27.36
N THR A 944 -5.75 -21.04 26.47
CA THR A 944 -6.64 -19.88 26.40
C THR A 944 -7.70 -19.97 27.50
N VAL A 945 -7.74 -18.97 28.37
CA VAL A 945 -8.59 -18.90 29.56
C VAL A 945 -9.69 -17.86 29.33
N THR A 946 -10.95 -18.27 29.52
CA THR A 946 -12.10 -17.38 29.36
C THR A 946 -12.53 -16.77 30.69
N TYR A 947 -12.68 -15.45 30.76
CA TYR A 947 -13.17 -14.76 31.95
C TYR A 947 -14.70 -14.86 32.11
N GLN A 948 -15.16 -15.46 33.20
CA GLN A 948 -16.59 -15.45 33.55
C GLN A 948 -16.94 -14.31 34.52
N ARG A 949 -17.49 -13.21 34.00
CA ARG A 949 -18.06 -12.12 34.81
C ARG A 949 -19.42 -12.54 35.39
N ARG A 950 -19.47 -13.29 36.50
CA ARG A 950 -20.78 -13.59 37.15
C ARG A 950 -21.27 -12.45 38.05
N PRO A 951 -22.54 -12.02 37.93
CA PRO A 951 -23.17 -11.13 38.90
C PRO A 951 -23.37 -11.88 40.23
N ALA A 952 -23.07 -11.22 41.34
CA ALA A 952 -23.19 -11.78 42.68
C ALA A 952 -24.59 -12.36 42.94
N THR A 953 -24.69 -13.68 43.04
CA THR A 953 -25.87 -14.34 43.62
C THR A 953 -25.44 -15.24 44.77
N ALA A 954 -26.12 -15.04 45.90
CA ALA A 954 -25.85 -15.65 47.17
C ALA A 954 -25.98 -17.18 47.11
N THR A 955 -25.03 -17.86 47.74
CA THR A 955 -25.12 -19.26 48.14
C THR A 955 -26.38 -19.49 48.97
N ASP A 956 -27.31 -20.30 48.49
CA ASP A 956 -28.37 -20.87 49.32
C ASP A 956 -27.97 -22.30 49.71
N GLU A 957 -27.61 -22.47 50.97
CA GLU A 957 -27.52 -23.78 51.60
C GLU A 957 -28.92 -24.41 51.66
N THR A 958 -29.10 -25.65 51.20
CA THR A 958 -29.91 -26.62 51.94
C THR A 958 -29.52 -28.05 51.60
N GLY A 959 -29.16 -28.80 52.64
CA GLY A 959 -29.06 -30.25 52.60
C GLY A 959 -30.39 -30.94 52.95
N ALA A 960 -30.49 -32.18 52.47
CA ALA A 960 -31.28 -33.31 52.96
C ALA A 960 -32.83 -33.22 52.95
N ASP A 961 -33.46 -34.07 52.13
CA ASP A 961 -34.32 -35.13 52.69
C ASP A 961 -34.52 -36.32 51.74
N ALA A 962 -34.55 -37.51 52.32
CA ALA A 962 -34.79 -38.79 51.65
C ALA A 962 -36.16 -39.34 52.06
N SER A 963 -36.95 -39.90 51.11
CA SER A 963 -37.63 -41.22 51.26
C SER A 963 -38.68 -41.54 50.17
N ALA A 964 -38.45 -42.69 49.52
CA ALA A 964 -39.35 -43.82 49.20
C ALA A 964 -40.73 -43.62 48.51
N GLY A 965 -40.91 -44.33 47.39
CA GLY A 965 -42.23 -44.73 46.86
C GLY A 965 -42.16 -45.41 45.48
N ASP A 966 -42.20 -46.74 45.50
CA ASP A 966 -42.06 -47.71 44.39
C ASP A 966 -43.37 -47.86 43.56
N ASP A 967 -43.28 -47.89 42.23
CA ASP A 967 -44.14 -48.71 41.34
C ASP A 967 -43.57 -48.78 39.92
N ALA A 968 -43.64 -49.97 39.32
CA ALA A 968 -42.78 -50.46 38.25
C ALA A 968 -43.48 -50.68 36.87
N VAL A 969 -42.81 -50.23 35.77
CA VAL A 969 -42.53 -50.94 34.46
C VAL A 969 -43.67 -51.11 33.41
N PRO A 970 -43.46 -51.19 32.04
CA PRO A 970 -42.25 -51.16 31.17
C PRO A 970 -42.26 -50.31 29.83
N THR A 971 -41.05 -50.19 29.25
CA THR A 971 -40.60 -50.20 27.82
C THR A 971 -40.75 -49.02 26.84
N ALA A 972 -39.57 -48.47 26.50
CA ALA A 972 -38.97 -48.23 25.18
C ALA A 972 -39.53 -47.19 24.16
N THR A 973 -38.57 -46.36 23.72
CA THR A 973 -38.31 -45.75 22.39
C THR A 973 -39.13 -44.54 21.90
N ASP A 974 -38.35 -43.48 21.66
CA ASP A 974 -38.37 -42.49 20.57
C ASP A 974 -39.48 -41.43 20.49
N ALA A 975 -39.06 -40.20 20.77
CA ALA A 975 -39.41 -38.95 20.08
C ALA A 975 -38.21 -38.01 20.37
N GLU A 976 -37.60 -37.33 19.41
CA GLU A 976 -38.25 -36.41 18.48
C GLU A 976 -37.61 -36.44 17.08
N SER A 977 -38.50 -36.47 16.10
CA SER A 977 -38.32 -36.03 14.72
C SER A 977 -39.57 -35.21 14.39
N VAL A 978 -39.44 -34.16 13.58
CA VAL A 978 -40.07 -34.08 12.25
C VAL A 978 -39.92 -32.64 11.72
N ASP A 979 -39.23 -32.58 10.59
CA ASP A 979 -39.10 -31.49 9.62
C ASP A 979 -40.39 -31.17 8.83
N GLU A 980 -40.24 -30.16 7.97
CA GLU A 980 -40.89 -29.92 6.67
C GLU A 980 -42.22 -29.12 6.65
N ASP A 981 -42.21 -27.94 6.01
CA ASP A 981 -42.51 -27.85 4.57
C ASP A 981 -42.29 -26.44 3.97
N GLU A 982 -42.03 -26.47 2.65
CA GLU A 982 -41.58 -25.47 1.65
C GLU A 982 -42.45 -24.22 1.37
N GLU A 983 -41.81 -23.19 0.79
CA GLU A 983 -42.17 -22.33 -0.39
C GLU A 983 -41.43 -20.97 -0.21
N GLY A 984 -40.67 -20.33 -1.10
CA GLY A 984 -40.27 -20.48 -2.50
C GLY A 984 -39.83 -19.10 -3.04
N VAL A 985 -38.86 -19.08 -3.97
CA VAL A 985 -38.57 -18.05 -5.01
C VAL A 985 -37.58 -16.89 -4.71
N SER A 986 -36.51 -16.93 -5.52
CA SER A 986 -35.58 -15.90 -6.07
C SER A 986 -35.61 -14.44 -5.59
N SER A 987 -34.42 -13.89 -5.33
CA SER A 987 -33.61 -13.07 -6.26
C SER A 987 -32.21 -12.93 -5.71
#